data_AF-L1LU56-F1
#
_entry.id   AF-L1LU56-F1
#
_cell.length_a   1.000
_cell.length_b   1.000
_cell.length_c   1.000
_cell.angle_alpha   90.00
_cell.angle_beta   90.00
_cell.angle_gamma   90.00
#
_symmetry.space_group_name_H-M   'P 1'
#
loop_
_entity.id
_entity.type
_entity.pdbx_description
1 polymer ?
#
loop_
_entity_poly.entity_id
_entity_poly.type
_entity_poly.pdbx_seq_one_letter_code
_entity_poly.pdbx_strand_id
1 'polypeptide(L)'
;MKFKSIQFSVAALAGAIVLSIVAALVLYAVISGARTQDLVERRTQEQFDAVIEQRLTALAQTQASQILRRLEAPLLITRGIATTNAQIGLKDEAGNSRLKVEREQLIGLLKQTLVDNPLLLGTYVAWEPNGVDRNDGSYVGTTVEGIDPANGRFQPWWYRNTDGSLALEKLVDLSNDTLLSTGVRASEYYLCSKESKRACVIDPAPYKVGDKMVMLASFIQPILVDGQFHGIVGADLSVNFIQDLLKAADAQLYDGAGELALVANNGRLVAYTRDEGKFGEKASDVLPAADTAGLGKLSGDALRYELDRDAGQIRLFLPFQIGDTAQRWTLLIDLPLSAVMADAEKMQNELSEQRRTDLTGMTLVGLAIAALGLLVIWLLAHGIARPLRQMVAMLDDIAQGEGDLTRRLHSDRADELGSIAKGFNTFLGKLQTMISQVVTSVQKVSDSSEHTADIAIRTNQGVHKQMAEIDLVATAVHEMTATAQDVARNATHAAQAASNADQAANQGLSIVRDTSQSITALADEIGRAVGVVQTLARDSENINAILVAIRAIAEQTNLLALNAAIEAARAGEQGRGFAVVADEVRNLAQKTQQATEEIQQMIQQLQQGTRDVVRVMEDSQGKTDISVQQAAKAADALESITRAVSVINDMNTQIASAAEEQSAVAEDINRNVINIGQVANEVAGGADESSSASAELTKLAEQQRRLINQFRV
;
A
#
# COMPACT_ATOMS: atom_id res chain seq x y z
N MET A 1 33.79 -65.71 -59.99
CA MET A 1 34.61 -65.13 -61.07
C MET A 1 36.05 -64.99 -60.56
N LYS A 2 37.03 -65.61 -61.22
CA LYS A 2 38.46 -65.49 -60.84
C LYS A 2 39.02 -64.21 -61.47
N PHE A 3 39.30 -63.19 -60.66
CA PHE A 3 39.93 -61.96 -61.11
C PHE A 3 41.43 -62.18 -61.36
N LYS A 4 41.87 -62.04 -62.63
CA LYS A 4 43.30 -62.10 -63.05
C LYS A 4 43.98 -60.75 -62.81
N SER A 5 44.20 -60.36 -61.55
CA SER A 5 45.21 -59.37 -61.12
C SER A 5 45.01 -59.05 -59.63
N ILE A 6 46.08 -59.21 -58.84
CA ILE A 6 46.10 -58.83 -57.42
C ILE A 6 45.91 -57.30 -57.28
N GLN A 7 46.39 -56.49 -58.23
CA GLN A 7 46.17 -55.03 -58.24
C GLN A 7 44.70 -54.65 -58.40
N PHE A 8 43.96 -55.32 -59.29
CA PHE A 8 42.54 -55.02 -59.49
C PHE A 8 41.70 -55.50 -58.32
N SER A 9 42.07 -56.63 -57.71
CA SER A 9 41.37 -57.19 -56.56
C SER A 9 41.56 -56.36 -55.29
N VAL A 10 42.78 -55.86 -55.05
CA VAL A 10 43.09 -54.98 -53.91
C VAL A 10 42.51 -53.58 -54.12
N ALA A 11 42.59 -53.00 -55.32
CA ALA A 11 41.98 -51.69 -55.61
C ALA A 11 40.44 -51.73 -55.55
N ALA A 12 39.82 -52.81 -56.04
CA ALA A 12 38.36 -52.98 -55.97
C ALA A 12 37.88 -53.23 -54.52
N LEU A 13 38.59 -54.05 -53.72
CA LEU A 13 38.24 -54.23 -52.30
C LEU A 13 38.50 -52.96 -51.48
N ALA A 14 39.63 -52.29 -51.67
CA ALA A 14 39.97 -51.07 -50.92
C ALA A 14 39.04 -49.90 -51.27
N GLY A 15 38.72 -49.71 -52.56
CA GLY A 15 37.74 -48.71 -52.99
C GLY A 15 36.33 -49.00 -52.47
N ALA A 16 35.91 -50.27 -52.47
CA ALA A 16 34.64 -50.68 -51.88
C ALA A 16 34.59 -50.44 -50.37
N ILE A 17 35.67 -50.73 -49.63
CA ILE A 17 35.74 -50.51 -48.17
C ILE A 17 35.68 -49.02 -47.84
N VAL A 18 36.41 -48.16 -48.56
CA VAL A 18 36.41 -46.70 -48.33
C VAL A 18 35.02 -46.09 -48.61
N LEU A 19 34.39 -46.46 -49.73
CA LEU A 19 33.02 -46.01 -50.04
C LEU A 19 32.01 -46.50 -49.01
N SER A 20 32.16 -47.73 -48.52
CA SER A 20 31.29 -48.30 -47.49
C SER A 20 31.42 -47.58 -46.14
N ILE A 21 32.64 -47.23 -45.73
CA ILE A 21 32.89 -46.51 -44.47
C ILE A 21 32.35 -45.07 -44.55
N VAL A 22 32.59 -44.37 -45.67
CA VAL A 22 32.07 -43.00 -45.87
C VAL A 22 30.54 -43.02 -45.91
N ALA A 23 29.93 -43.96 -46.63
CA ALA A 23 28.48 -44.11 -46.67
C ALA A 23 27.89 -44.43 -45.28
N ALA A 24 28.54 -45.31 -44.51
CA ALA A 24 28.11 -45.65 -43.16
C ALA A 24 28.21 -44.46 -42.18
N LEU A 25 29.28 -43.66 -42.27
CA LEU A 25 29.48 -42.47 -41.42
C LEU A 25 28.50 -41.36 -41.76
N VAL A 26 28.25 -41.09 -43.05
CA VAL A 26 27.26 -40.09 -43.49
C VAL A 26 25.85 -40.55 -43.09
N LEU A 27 25.52 -41.84 -43.29
CA LEU A 27 24.23 -42.40 -42.88
C LEU A 27 24.05 -42.33 -41.34
N TYR A 28 25.09 -42.65 -40.57
CA TYR A 28 25.07 -42.51 -39.12
C TYR A 28 24.90 -41.05 -38.68
N ALA A 29 25.59 -40.10 -39.31
CA ALA A 29 25.46 -38.68 -39.01
C ALA A 29 24.05 -38.15 -39.29
N VAL A 30 23.44 -38.55 -40.42
CA VAL A 30 22.05 -38.19 -40.77
C VAL A 30 21.06 -38.78 -39.76
N ILE A 31 21.20 -40.05 -39.40
CA ILE A 31 20.32 -40.72 -38.44
C ILE A 31 20.49 -40.14 -37.03
N SER A 32 21.72 -39.91 -36.60
CA SER A 32 22.05 -39.32 -35.29
C SER A 32 21.51 -37.90 -35.18
N GLY A 33 21.72 -37.06 -36.21
CA GLY A 33 21.17 -35.70 -36.27
C GLY A 33 19.64 -35.66 -36.24
N ALA A 34 18.97 -36.59 -36.94
CA ALA A 34 17.52 -36.71 -36.90
C ALA A 34 16.99 -37.12 -35.52
N ARG A 35 17.66 -38.07 -34.84
CA ARG A 35 17.29 -38.46 -33.47
C ARG A 35 17.49 -37.34 -32.46
N THR A 36 18.61 -36.63 -32.53
CA THR A 36 18.88 -35.50 -31.64
C THR A 36 17.85 -34.39 -31.84
N GLN A 37 17.37 -34.16 -33.07
CA GLN A 37 16.27 -33.22 -33.31
C GLN A 37 14.99 -33.60 -32.61
N ASP A 38 14.49 -34.81 -32.86
CA ASP A 38 13.19 -35.25 -32.31
C ASP A 38 13.23 -35.20 -30.77
N LEU A 39 14.39 -35.49 -30.18
CA LEU A 39 14.59 -35.34 -28.74
C LEU A 39 14.57 -33.88 -28.26
N VAL A 40 15.30 -32.99 -28.94
CA VAL A 40 15.35 -31.55 -28.59
C VAL A 40 13.99 -30.90 -28.80
N GLU A 41 13.31 -31.19 -29.90
CA GLU A 41 12.00 -30.63 -30.24
C GLU A 41 10.94 -31.02 -29.20
N ARG A 42 10.85 -32.30 -28.84
CA ARG A 42 9.93 -32.78 -27.80
C ARG A 42 10.27 -32.20 -26.42
N ARG A 43 11.54 -32.22 -26.01
CA ARG A 43 11.98 -31.67 -24.71
C ARG A 43 11.71 -30.18 -24.61
N THR A 44 11.99 -29.42 -25.66
CA THR A 44 11.76 -27.98 -25.70
C THR A 44 10.26 -27.68 -25.62
N GLN A 45 9.42 -28.38 -26.37
CA GLN A 45 7.96 -28.19 -26.32
C GLN A 45 7.38 -28.51 -24.93
N GLU A 46 7.74 -29.65 -24.34
CA GLU A 46 7.26 -30.03 -23.00
C GLU A 46 7.70 -29.04 -21.91
N GLN A 47 8.95 -28.55 -21.97
CA GLN A 47 9.43 -27.54 -21.02
C GLN A 47 8.76 -26.18 -21.22
N PHE A 48 8.48 -25.79 -22.46
CA PHE A 48 7.79 -24.55 -22.76
C PHE A 48 6.36 -24.56 -22.22
N ASP A 49 5.58 -25.62 -22.46
CA ASP A 49 4.21 -25.74 -21.95
C ASP A 49 4.15 -25.52 -20.43
N ALA A 50 5.04 -26.17 -19.68
CA ALA A 50 5.11 -26.04 -18.22
C ALA A 50 5.49 -24.62 -17.77
N VAL A 51 6.46 -23.99 -18.44
CA VAL A 51 6.88 -22.61 -18.14
C VAL A 51 5.76 -21.60 -18.45
N ILE A 52 4.99 -21.83 -19.50
CA ILE A 52 3.85 -20.97 -19.88
C ILE A 52 2.74 -21.09 -18.85
N GLU A 53 2.34 -22.30 -18.49
CA GLU A 53 1.33 -22.54 -17.45
C GLU A 53 1.75 -21.85 -16.14
N GLN A 54 3.01 -22.01 -15.72
CA GLN A 54 3.53 -21.38 -14.52
C GLN A 54 3.53 -19.84 -14.60
N ARG A 55 3.94 -19.28 -15.75
CA ARG A 55 3.97 -17.82 -15.96
C ARG A 55 2.57 -17.21 -15.96
N LEU A 56 1.63 -17.82 -16.69
CA LEU A 56 0.24 -17.36 -16.74
C LEU A 56 -0.44 -17.51 -15.38
N THR A 57 -0.18 -18.61 -14.67
CA THR A 57 -0.68 -18.81 -13.30
C THR A 57 -0.17 -17.74 -12.36
N ALA A 58 1.14 -17.45 -12.39
CA ALA A 58 1.74 -16.41 -11.56
C ALA A 58 1.17 -15.01 -11.87
N LEU A 59 0.98 -14.69 -13.16
CA LEU A 59 0.36 -13.44 -13.58
C LEU A 59 -1.08 -13.36 -13.07
N ALA A 60 -1.88 -14.39 -13.33
CA ALA A 60 -3.29 -14.44 -12.92
C ALA A 60 -3.45 -14.31 -11.41
N GLN A 61 -2.64 -15.03 -10.63
CA GLN A 61 -2.65 -14.95 -9.16
C GLN A 61 -2.23 -13.56 -8.67
N THR A 62 -1.25 -12.94 -9.31
CA THR A 62 -0.83 -11.57 -8.99
C THR A 62 -1.97 -10.58 -9.24
N GLN A 63 -2.61 -10.62 -10.41
CA GLN A 63 -3.71 -9.71 -10.74
C GLN A 63 -4.93 -9.96 -9.84
N ALA A 64 -5.32 -11.22 -9.63
CA ALA A 64 -6.41 -11.59 -8.72
C ALA A 64 -6.15 -11.08 -7.29
N SER A 65 -4.93 -11.23 -6.77
CA SER A 65 -4.56 -10.73 -5.44
C SER A 65 -4.62 -9.20 -5.33
N GLN A 66 -4.19 -8.48 -6.38
CA GLN A 66 -4.27 -7.02 -6.41
C GLN A 66 -5.72 -6.52 -6.48
N ILE A 67 -6.57 -7.19 -7.27
CA ILE A 67 -8.00 -6.91 -7.36
C ILE A 67 -8.65 -7.17 -5.99
N LEU A 68 -8.45 -8.36 -5.42
CA LEU A 68 -8.99 -8.76 -4.12
C LEU A 68 -8.69 -7.77 -3.02
N ARG A 69 -7.42 -7.36 -2.86
CA ARG A 69 -7.02 -6.39 -1.83
C ARG A 69 -7.81 -5.08 -1.90
N ARG A 70 -8.16 -4.61 -3.11
CA ARG A 70 -8.97 -3.40 -3.28
C ARG A 70 -10.46 -3.65 -3.05
N LEU A 71 -10.97 -4.82 -3.41
CA LEU A 71 -12.36 -5.22 -3.18
C LEU A 71 -12.65 -5.54 -1.70
N GLU A 72 -11.65 -5.93 -0.91
CA GLU A 72 -11.82 -6.21 0.52
C GLU A 72 -11.84 -4.95 1.40
N ALA A 73 -11.25 -3.84 0.94
CA ALA A 73 -11.22 -2.59 1.71
C ALA A 73 -12.64 -2.07 2.07
N PRO A 74 -13.62 -1.98 1.14
CA PRO A 74 -15.01 -1.66 1.48
C PRO A 74 -15.67 -2.63 2.46
N LEU A 75 -15.32 -3.93 2.41
CA LEU A 75 -15.86 -4.93 3.36
C LEU A 75 -15.37 -4.67 4.78
N LEU A 76 -14.11 -4.26 4.95
CA LEU A 76 -13.54 -3.90 6.25
C LEU A 76 -14.17 -2.61 6.79
N ILE A 77 -14.33 -1.60 5.93
CA ILE A 77 -14.96 -0.32 6.30
C ILE A 77 -16.40 -0.55 6.77
N THR A 78 -17.20 -1.25 5.96
CA THR A 78 -18.60 -1.53 6.30
C THR A 78 -18.71 -2.43 7.52
N ARG A 79 -17.76 -3.34 7.76
CA ARG A 79 -17.73 -4.19 8.97
C ARG A 79 -17.47 -3.36 10.22
N GLY A 80 -16.55 -2.39 10.15
CA GLY A 80 -16.31 -1.44 11.24
C GLY A 80 -17.57 -0.65 11.59
N ILE A 81 -18.21 -0.05 10.58
CA ILE A 81 -19.44 0.74 10.78
C ILE A 81 -20.59 -0.14 11.29
N ALA A 82 -20.75 -1.37 10.75
CA ALA A 82 -21.77 -2.30 11.21
C ALA A 82 -21.57 -2.71 12.67
N THR A 83 -20.31 -2.95 13.07
CA THR A 83 -19.95 -3.29 14.46
C THR A 83 -20.21 -2.12 15.40
N THR A 84 -19.88 -0.89 14.99
CA THR A 84 -20.19 0.33 15.74
C THR A 84 -21.70 0.53 15.88
N ASN A 85 -22.46 0.36 14.80
CA ASN A 85 -23.92 0.46 14.80
C ASN A 85 -24.55 -0.62 15.70
N ALA A 86 -24.01 -1.84 15.71
CA ALA A 86 -24.51 -2.91 16.58
C ALA A 86 -24.41 -2.57 18.08
N GLN A 87 -23.45 -1.73 18.50
CA GLN A 87 -23.34 -1.28 19.90
C GLN A 87 -24.56 -0.48 20.39
N ILE A 88 -25.34 0.10 19.47
CA ILE A 88 -26.57 0.83 19.80
C ILE A 88 -27.66 -0.14 20.28
N GLY A 89 -27.74 -1.32 19.65
CA GLY A 89 -28.68 -2.37 20.00
C GLY A 89 -28.25 -3.22 21.20
N LEU A 90 -26.93 -3.36 21.43
CA LEU A 90 -26.37 -4.12 22.55
C LEU A 90 -26.60 -3.43 23.90
N LYS A 91 -26.85 -4.22 24.94
CA LYS A 91 -27.06 -3.73 26.31
C LYS A 91 -25.83 -3.89 27.20
N ASP A 92 -25.61 -2.94 28.10
CA ASP A 92 -24.64 -3.04 29.19
C ASP A 92 -25.20 -3.89 30.35
N GLU A 93 -24.40 -4.11 31.40
CA GLU A 93 -24.81 -4.89 32.59
C GLU A 93 -26.01 -4.26 33.33
N ALA A 94 -26.24 -2.96 33.14
CA ALA A 94 -27.37 -2.22 33.71
C ALA A 94 -28.60 -2.21 32.79
N GLY A 95 -28.56 -2.86 31.62
CA GLY A 95 -29.66 -2.92 30.65
C GLY A 95 -29.81 -1.69 29.77
N ASN A 96 -28.87 -0.73 29.81
CA ASN A 96 -28.85 0.43 28.92
C ASN A 96 -28.15 0.10 27.60
N SER A 97 -28.47 0.82 26.52
CA SER A 97 -27.69 0.69 25.28
C SER A 97 -26.23 1.06 25.51
N ARG A 98 -25.29 0.23 25.04
CA ARG A 98 -23.84 0.43 25.21
C ARG A 98 -23.34 1.70 24.51
N LEU A 99 -24.02 2.08 23.42
CA LEU A 99 -23.75 3.30 22.68
C LEU A 99 -25.04 4.12 22.58
N LYS A 100 -24.98 5.38 23.02
CA LYS A 100 -26.06 6.38 22.88
C LYS A 100 -25.60 7.43 21.88
N VAL A 101 -26.19 7.42 20.69
CA VAL A 101 -25.81 8.29 19.57
C VAL A 101 -27.09 8.73 18.85
N GLU A 102 -27.15 9.99 18.46
CA GLU A 102 -28.27 10.56 17.71
C GLU A 102 -28.20 10.17 16.23
N ARG A 103 -29.34 10.12 15.55
CA ARG A 103 -29.41 9.71 14.13
C ARG A 103 -28.57 10.59 13.20
N GLU A 104 -28.55 11.89 13.47
CA GLU A 104 -27.76 12.89 12.75
C GLU A 104 -26.25 12.65 12.90
N GLN A 105 -25.81 12.15 14.06
CA GLN A 105 -24.41 11.79 14.29
C GLN A 105 -24.02 10.54 13.47
N LEU A 106 -24.93 9.56 13.34
CA LEU A 106 -24.71 8.40 12.45
C LEU A 106 -24.67 8.80 10.98
N ILE A 107 -25.53 9.74 10.56
CA ILE A 107 -25.47 10.33 9.21
C ILE A 107 -24.12 11.03 9.00
N GLY A 108 -23.63 11.77 10.01
CA GLY A 108 -22.32 12.41 9.98
C GLY A 108 -21.16 11.41 9.88
N LEU A 109 -21.23 10.27 10.57
CA LEU A 109 -20.24 9.19 10.48
C LEU A 109 -20.14 8.61 9.06
N LEU A 110 -21.28 8.39 8.40
CA LEU A 110 -21.30 7.91 7.00
C LEU A 110 -20.68 8.94 6.06
N LYS A 111 -21.05 10.22 6.22
CA LYS A 111 -20.44 11.31 5.46
C LYS A 111 -18.92 11.33 5.62
N GLN A 112 -18.42 11.28 6.86
CA GLN A 112 -16.99 11.33 7.13
C GLN A 112 -16.27 10.10 6.56
N THR A 113 -16.87 8.92 6.67
CA THR A 113 -16.34 7.70 6.02
C THR A 113 -16.16 7.90 4.52
N LEU A 114 -17.16 8.47 3.83
CA LEU A 114 -17.10 8.73 2.40
C LEU A 114 -16.07 9.83 2.04
N VAL A 115 -15.85 10.80 2.93
CA VAL A 115 -14.78 11.82 2.78
C VAL A 115 -13.40 11.16 2.88
N ASP A 116 -13.19 10.31 3.89
CA ASP A 116 -11.89 9.68 4.17
C ASP A 116 -11.53 8.60 3.14
N ASN A 117 -12.52 8.10 2.38
CA ASN A 117 -12.34 7.03 1.40
C ASN A 117 -12.73 7.51 -0.01
N PRO A 118 -11.82 8.18 -0.74
CA PRO A 118 -12.14 8.85 -2.01
C PRO A 118 -12.53 7.88 -3.14
N LEU A 119 -12.18 6.60 -3.03
CA LEU A 119 -12.56 5.58 -4.01
C LEU A 119 -14.01 5.11 -3.87
N LEU A 120 -14.63 5.32 -2.70
CA LEU A 120 -16.03 5.01 -2.50
C LEU A 120 -16.91 6.03 -3.23
N LEU A 121 -17.92 5.51 -3.92
CA LEU A 121 -18.99 6.27 -4.57
C LEU A 121 -20.12 6.60 -3.60
N GLY A 122 -20.32 5.77 -2.58
CA GLY A 122 -21.37 5.98 -1.59
C GLY A 122 -21.21 5.10 -0.35
N THR A 123 -21.90 5.51 0.71
CA THR A 123 -22.03 4.74 1.96
C THR A 123 -23.46 4.88 2.47
N TYR A 124 -24.03 3.78 2.96
CA TYR A 124 -25.41 3.77 3.43
C TYR A 124 -25.59 2.86 4.62
N VAL A 125 -26.65 3.14 5.37
CA VAL A 125 -27.15 2.29 6.46
C VAL A 125 -28.65 2.16 6.27
N ALA A 126 -29.20 0.98 6.57
CA ALA A 126 -30.64 0.79 6.67
C ALA A 126 -30.95 -0.13 7.85
N TRP A 127 -31.63 0.41 8.86
CA TRP A 127 -32.10 -0.38 9.99
C TRP A 127 -33.47 -0.99 9.71
N GLU A 128 -33.81 -2.11 10.36
CA GLU A 128 -35.19 -2.56 10.49
C GLU A 128 -36.03 -1.49 11.24
N PRO A 129 -37.36 -1.46 11.05
CA PRO A 129 -38.22 -0.52 11.76
C PRO A 129 -37.97 -0.55 13.28
N ASN A 130 -37.86 0.64 13.89
CA ASN A 130 -37.52 0.84 15.31
C ASN A 130 -36.15 0.25 15.73
N GLY A 131 -35.25 0.02 14.78
CA GLY A 131 -33.98 -0.66 15.01
C GLY A 131 -32.92 0.17 15.73
N VAL A 132 -32.89 1.50 15.53
CA VAL A 132 -31.86 2.38 16.11
C VAL A 132 -32.13 2.63 17.60
N ASP A 133 -33.24 3.29 17.91
CA ASP A 133 -33.55 3.87 19.23
C ASP A 133 -34.97 3.51 19.72
N ARG A 134 -35.68 2.63 18.99
CA ARG A 134 -37.10 2.30 19.19
C ARG A 134 -38.04 3.51 19.14
N ASN A 135 -37.66 4.54 18.40
CA ASN A 135 -38.36 5.82 18.36
C ASN A 135 -38.56 6.34 16.91
N ASP A 136 -38.75 5.46 15.93
CA ASP A 136 -39.05 5.88 14.55
C ASP A 136 -40.28 6.83 14.51
N GLY A 137 -41.27 6.60 15.39
CA GLY A 137 -42.50 7.39 15.44
C GLY A 137 -42.29 8.89 15.65
N SER A 138 -41.24 9.34 16.36
CA SER A 138 -40.97 10.78 16.53
C SER A 138 -40.40 11.45 15.28
N TYR A 139 -39.95 10.66 14.30
CA TYR A 139 -39.38 11.15 13.04
C TYR A 139 -40.37 11.10 11.87
N VAL A 140 -41.63 10.73 12.10
CA VAL A 140 -42.69 10.86 11.07
C VAL A 140 -42.90 12.35 10.75
N GLY A 141 -42.85 12.70 9.47
CA GLY A 141 -42.89 14.09 9.00
C GLY A 141 -41.59 14.86 9.20
N THR A 142 -40.47 14.19 9.50
CA THR A 142 -39.16 14.83 9.63
C THR A 142 -38.70 15.48 8.33
N THR A 143 -37.92 16.55 8.46
CA THR A 143 -37.19 17.21 7.35
C THR A 143 -35.74 16.74 7.26
N VAL A 144 -35.30 15.80 8.10
CA VAL A 144 -33.94 15.27 8.10
C VAL A 144 -33.79 14.27 6.95
N GLU A 145 -32.97 14.61 5.96
CA GLU A 145 -32.66 13.74 4.82
C GLU A 145 -32.00 12.43 5.28
N GLY A 146 -32.32 11.33 4.57
CA GLY A 146 -31.87 9.98 4.95
C GLY A 146 -32.75 9.26 5.98
N ILE A 147 -33.77 9.93 6.53
CA ILE A 147 -34.83 9.31 7.33
C ILE A 147 -36.11 9.31 6.49
N ASP A 148 -36.83 8.20 6.47
CA ASP A 148 -38.08 8.11 5.71
C ASP A 148 -39.17 8.93 6.42
N PRO A 149 -39.71 10.00 5.81
CA PRO A 149 -40.69 10.87 6.47
C PRO A 149 -42.05 10.18 6.67
N ALA A 150 -42.35 9.10 5.95
CA ALA A 150 -43.64 8.42 6.05
C ALA A 150 -43.74 7.52 7.29
N ASN A 151 -42.62 6.94 7.73
CA ASN A 151 -42.61 5.97 8.83
C ASN A 151 -41.49 6.20 9.86
N GLY A 152 -40.62 7.18 9.64
CA GLY A 152 -39.51 7.54 10.51
C GLY A 152 -38.33 6.55 10.48
N ARG A 153 -38.27 5.64 9.51
CA ARG A 153 -37.22 4.62 9.41
C ARG A 153 -35.87 5.24 9.02
N PHE A 154 -34.81 4.85 9.73
CA PHE A 154 -33.45 5.31 9.46
C PHE A 154 -32.81 4.53 8.29
N GLN A 155 -32.64 5.21 7.15
CA GLN A 155 -32.09 4.60 5.93
C GLN A 155 -31.24 5.57 5.08
N PRO A 156 -30.26 6.28 5.66
CA PRO A 156 -29.49 7.29 4.94
C PRO A 156 -28.51 6.68 3.93
N TRP A 157 -28.33 7.37 2.82
CA TRP A 157 -27.34 7.07 1.79
C TRP A 157 -26.61 8.35 1.38
N TRP A 158 -25.33 8.41 1.73
CA TRP A 158 -24.43 9.41 1.19
C TRP A 158 -23.82 8.90 -0.11
N TYR A 159 -23.83 9.72 -1.14
CA TYR A 159 -23.18 9.41 -2.41
C TYR A 159 -22.43 10.61 -2.97
N ARG A 160 -21.50 10.32 -3.87
CA ARG A 160 -20.65 11.30 -4.54
C ARG A 160 -21.24 11.65 -5.90
N ASN A 161 -21.51 12.94 -6.09
CA ASN A 161 -21.87 13.51 -7.37
C ASN A 161 -20.67 13.57 -8.32
N THR A 162 -20.94 13.92 -9.56
CA THR A 162 -19.98 13.97 -10.66
C THR A 162 -18.91 15.01 -10.50
N ASP A 163 -19.26 16.11 -9.84
CA ASP A 163 -18.36 17.22 -9.50
C ASP A 163 -17.56 16.93 -8.23
N GLY A 164 -17.71 15.74 -7.64
CA GLY A 164 -17.07 15.32 -6.40
C GLY A 164 -17.79 15.77 -5.13
N SER A 165 -18.85 16.58 -5.23
CA SER A 165 -19.67 16.99 -4.09
C SER A 165 -20.43 15.78 -3.50
N LEU A 166 -20.77 15.87 -2.22
CA LEU A 166 -21.50 14.81 -1.53
C LEU A 166 -22.97 15.20 -1.39
N ALA A 167 -23.87 14.27 -1.68
CA ALA A 167 -25.31 14.41 -1.49
C ALA A 167 -25.84 13.30 -0.58
N LEU A 168 -26.92 13.61 0.13
CA LEU A 168 -27.59 12.71 1.06
C LEU A 168 -29.01 12.45 0.57
N GLU A 169 -29.34 11.17 0.40
CA GLU A 169 -30.70 10.73 0.12
C GLU A 169 -31.09 9.59 1.06
N LYS A 170 -32.34 9.12 0.93
CA LYS A 170 -32.80 7.90 1.61
C LYS A 170 -32.78 6.73 0.63
N LEU A 171 -32.42 5.55 1.11
CA LEU A 171 -32.63 4.32 0.33
C LEU A 171 -34.12 4.12 0.05
N VAL A 172 -34.44 3.50 -1.08
CA VAL A 172 -35.82 3.30 -1.56
C VAL A 172 -36.08 1.84 -1.85
N ASP A 173 -37.29 1.35 -1.53
CA ASP A 173 -37.72 -0.02 -1.80
C ASP A 173 -36.73 -1.07 -1.26
N LEU A 174 -36.70 -1.28 0.07
CA LEU A 174 -35.80 -2.23 0.73
C LEU A 174 -36.27 -3.71 0.63
N SER A 175 -37.38 -3.98 -0.06
CA SER A 175 -38.01 -5.31 -0.13
C SER A 175 -38.46 -5.71 -1.53
N ASN A 176 -37.91 -5.07 -2.57
CA ASN A 176 -38.20 -5.39 -3.96
C ASN A 176 -37.30 -6.53 -4.45
N ASP A 177 -37.89 -7.71 -4.59
CA ASP A 177 -37.25 -8.94 -5.04
C ASP A 177 -37.26 -9.11 -6.57
N THR A 178 -37.76 -8.13 -7.32
CA THR A 178 -37.79 -8.16 -8.79
C THR A 178 -36.37 -8.22 -9.36
N LEU A 179 -36.11 -9.20 -10.23
CA LEU A 179 -34.84 -9.30 -10.94
C LEU A 179 -34.69 -8.18 -11.97
N LEU A 180 -33.60 -7.43 -11.86
CA LEU A 180 -33.20 -6.44 -12.86
C LEU A 180 -32.68 -7.14 -14.12
N SER A 181 -32.52 -6.38 -15.20
CA SER A 181 -31.90 -6.88 -16.44
C SER A 181 -30.50 -7.46 -16.21
N THR A 182 -29.81 -7.03 -15.15
CA THR A 182 -28.51 -7.53 -14.73
C THR A 182 -28.55 -8.96 -14.16
N GLY A 183 -29.72 -9.46 -13.74
CA GLY A 183 -29.89 -10.73 -13.04
C GLY A 183 -29.77 -10.63 -11.51
N VAL A 184 -29.63 -9.41 -10.99
CA VAL A 184 -29.58 -9.09 -9.55
C VAL A 184 -30.94 -8.54 -9.12
N ARG A 185 -31.41 -8.82 -7.89
CA ARG A 185 -32.68 -8.26 -7.39
C ARG A 185 -32.56 -6.75 -7.17
N ALA A 186 -33.66 -6.02 -7.38
CA ALA A 186 -33.69 -4.56 -7.21
C ALA A 186 -33.20 -4.11 -5.83
N SER A 187 -33.54 -4.86 -4.77
CA SER A 187 -33.12 -4.59 -3.39
C SER A 187 -32.02 -5.53 -2.90
N GLU A 188 -31.20 -6.12 -3.78
CA GLU A 188 -30.14 -7.04 -3.35
C GLU A 188 -29.21 -6.40 -2.32
N TYR A 189 -28.98 -5.09 -2.43
CA TYR A 189 -28.17 -4.28 -1.51
C TYR A 189 -28.68 -4.25 -0.06
N TYR A 190 -29.89 -4.75 0.17
CA TYR A 190 -30.46 -4.97 1.49
C TYR A 190 -30.74 -6.45 1.76
N LEU A 191 -31.35 -7.13 0.80
CA LEU A 191 -31.86 -8.50 0.94
C LEU A 191 -30.75 -9.53 1.16
N CYS A 192 -29.60 -9.41 0.49
CA CYS A 192 -28.60 -10.47 0.54
C CYS A 192 -28.01 -10.67 1.94
N SER A 193 -27.66 -9.60 2.65
CA SER A 193 -27.18 -9.68 4.03
C SER A 193 -28.30 -9.93 5.05
N LYS A 194 -29.54 -9.53 4.74
CA LYS A 194 -30.72 -9.87 5.56
C LYS A 194 -31.00 -11.36 5.60
N GLU A 195 -30.98 -12.00 4.44
CA GLU A 195 -31.29 -13.43 4.30
C GLU A 195 -30.15 -14.33 4.76
N SER A 196 -28.91 -13.98 4.37
CA SER A 196 -27.74 -14.80 4.69
C SER A 196 -27.18 -14.57 6.09
N LYS A 197 -27.50 -13.42 6.71
CA LYS A 197 -26.83 -12.90 7.92
C LYS A 197 -25.30 -12.84 7.79
N ARG A 198 -24.79 -12.70 6.57
CA ARG A 198 -23.36 -12.62 6.26
C ARG A 198 -23.05 -11.41 5.38
N ALA A 199 -21.76 -11.12 5.28
CA ALA A 199 -21.23 -10.16 4.32
C ALA A 199 -21.64 -10.55 2.90
N CYS A 200 -21.93 -9.55 2.08
CA CYS A 200 -22.40 -9.73 0.72
C CYS A 200 -21.71 -8.73 -0.20
N VAL A 201 -21.39 -9.15 -1.41
CA VAL A 201 -20.98 -8.28 -2.50
C VAL A 201 -22.01 -8.42 -3.61
N ILE A 202 -22.45 -7.31 -4.19
CA ILE A 202 -23.30 -7.32 -5.36
C ILE A 202 -22.41 -7.25 -6.60
N ASP A 203 -22.71 -8.09 -7.58
CA ASP A 203 -22.00 -8.04 -8.85
C ASP A 203 -22.12 -6.67 -9.51
N PRO A 204 -21.06 -6.20 -10.21
CA PRO A 204 -21.02 -4.82 -10.66
C PRO A 204 -22.09 -4.52 -11.70
N ALA A 205 -22.74 -3.37 -11.57
CA ALA A 205 -23.73 -2.89 -12.52
C ALA A 205 -23.30 -1.54 -13.12
N PRO A 206 -23.64 -1.27 -14.40
CA PRO A 206 -23.34 0.00 -15.02
C PRO A 206 -24.23 1.10 -14.42
N TYR A 207 -23.61 2.12 -13.85
CA TYR A 207 -24.26 3.26 -13.22
C TYR A 207 -23.79 4.56 -13.86
N LYS A 208 -24.71 5.50 -14.09
CA LYS A 208 -24.39 6.78 -14.73
C LYS A 208 -24.00 7.80 -13.66
N VAL A 209 -22.71 8.12 -13.58
CA VAL A 209 -22.20 9.26 -12.79
C VAL A 209 -21.91 10.39 -13.77
N GLY A 210 -22.92 11.22 -14.02
CA GLY A 210 -22.85 12.38 -14.92
C GLY A 210 -22.86 11.94 -16.36
N ASP A 211 -21.85 12.34 -17.14
CA ASP A 211 -21.72 11.89 -18.52
C ASP A 211 -20.89 10.60 -18.65
N LYS A 212 -20.37 10.05 -17.54
CA LYS A 212 -19.57 8.82 -17.54
C LYS A 212 -20.35 7.65 -16.95
N MET A 213 -20.30 6.51 -17.65
CA MET A 213 -20.73 5.23 -17.09
C MET A 213 -19.60 4.67 -16.22
N VAL A 214 -19.94 4.27 -15.00
CA VAL A 214 -19.03 3.60 -14.06
C VAL A 214 -19.62 2.25 -13.67
N MET A 215 -18.77 1.27 -13.47
CA MET A 215 -19.19 -0.01 -12.90
C MET A 215 -19.17 0.10 -11.39
N LEU A 216 -20.33 -0.05 -10.78
CA LEU A 216 -20.52 0.06 -9.35
C LEU A 216 -20.76 -1.34 -8.76
N ALA A 217 -19.96 -1.70 -7.77
CA ALA A 217 -20.20 -2.87 -6.93
C ALA A 217 -20.51 -2.39 -5.50
N SER A 218 -21.49 -3.02 -4.85
CA SER A 218 -21.87 -2.71 -3.48
C SER A 218 -21.38 -3.78 -2.52
N PHE A 219 -20.81 -3.37 -1.40
CA PHE A 219 -20.23 -4.23 -0.37
C PHE A 219 -21.04 -4.03 0.90
N ILE A 220 -21.69 -5.07 1.38
CA ILE A 220 -22.73 -4.99 2.41
C ILE A 220 -22.37 -5.87 3.59
N GLN A 221 -22.54 -5.33 4.79
CA GLN A 221 -22.40 -6.03 6.06
C GLN A 221 -23.72 -5.97 6.85
N PRO A 222 -24.17 -7.08 7.44
CA PRO A 222 -25.32 -7.08 8.33
C PRO A 222 -24.95 -6.44 9.67
N ILE A 223 -25.87 -5.65 10.20
CA ILE A 223 -25.86 -5.22 11.60
C ILE A 223 -26.51 -6.33 12.41
N LEU A 224 -25.68 -7.06 13.17
CA LEU A 224 -26.12 -8.17 14.01
C LEU A 224 -26.08 -7.78 15.49
N VAL A 225 -27.20 -7.96 16.20
CA VAL A 225 -27.30 -7.80 17.65
C VAL A 225 -27.75 -9.14 18.22
N ASP A 226 -26.95 -9.74 19.10
CA ASP A 226 -27.18 -11.08 19.64
C ASP A 226 -27.48 -12.16 18.56
N GLY A 227 -26.81 -12.04 17.40
CA GLY A 227 -26.99 -12.96 16.25
C GLY A 227 -28.28 -12.76 15.45
N GLN A 228 -29.10 -11.77 15.80
CA GLN A 228 -30.28 -11.37 15.04
C GLN A 228 -29.96 -10.22 14.09
N PHE A 229 -30.62 -10.22 12.94
CA PHE A 229 -30.47 -9.17 11.94
C PHE A 229 -31.27 -7.94 12.34
N HIS A 230 -30.61 -6.78 12.35
CA HIS A 230 -31.24 -5.50 12.68
C HIS A 230 -31.10 -4.44 11.58
N GLY A 231 -30.33 -4.71 10.54
CA GLY A 231 -30.11 -3.77 9.45
C GLY A 231 -28.86 -4.13 8.65
N ILE A 232 -28.49 -3.23 7.74
CA ILE A 232 -27.26 -3.33 6.96
C ILE A 232 -26.48 -2.04 7.01
N VAL A 233 -25.19 -2.17 6.71
CA VAL A 233 -24.33 -1.10 6.26
C VAL A 233 -23.79 -1.50 4.90
N GLY A 234 -23.78 -0.58 3.94
CA GLY A 234 -23.14 -0.81 2.66
C GLY A 234 -22.26 0.33 2.19
N ALA A 235 -21.34 -0.01 1.31
CA ALA A 235 -20.46 0.92 0.63
C ALA A 235 -20.40 0.58 -0.85
N ASP A 236 -20.48 1.59 -1.69
CA ASP A 236 -20.42 1.46 -3.14
C ASP A 236 -19.02 1.81 -3.62
N LEU A 237 -18.41 0.94 -4.42
CA LEU A 237 -17.08 1.13 -5.00
C LEU A 237 -17.18 1.17 -6.52
N SER A 238 -16.46 2.11 -7.14
CA SER A 238 -16.18 2.04 -8.57
C SER A 238 -15.14 0.95 -8.84
N VAL A 239 -15.50 -0.05 -9.65
CA VAL A 239 -14.59 -1.14 -10.04
C VAL A 239 -13.86 -0.87 -11.36
N ASN A 240 -13.97 0.33 -11.92
CA ASN A 240 -13.29 0.71 -13.16
C ASN A 240 -11.76 0.55 -13.10
N PHE A 241 -11.15 0.64 -11.91
CA PHE A 241 -9.71 0.43 -11.74
C PHE A 241 -9.25 -0.97 -12.20
N ILE A 242 -10.17 -1.95 -12.22
CA ILE A 242 -9.87 -3.31 -12.68
C ILE A 242 -9.53 -3.30 -14.17
N GLN A 243 -10.24 -2.49 -14.97
CA GLN A 243 -9.95 -2.35 -16.40
C GLN A 243 -8.51 -1.88 -16.62
N ASP A 244 -8.09 -0.84 -15.89
CA ASP A 244 -6.72 -0.29 -15.98
C ASP A 244 -5.68 -1.33 -15.56
N LEU A 245 -5.97 -2.07 -14.49
CA LEU A 245 -5.10 -3.13 -13.96
C LEU A 245 -4.93 -4.28 -14.96
N LEU A 246 -6.02 -4.75 -15.57
CA LEU A 246 -5.96 -5.79 -16.58
C LEU A 246 -5.24 -5.32 -17.85
N LYS A 247 -5.45 -4.08 -18.30
CA LYS A 247 -4.70 -3.50 -19.43
C LYS A 247 -3.20 -3.42 -19.17
N ALA A 248 -2.81 -3.00 -17.96
CA ALA A 248 -1.40 -2.94 -17.59
C ALA A 248 -0.77 -4.35 -17.55
N ALA A 249 -1.51 -5.35 -17.09
CA ALA A 249 -1.09 -6.74 -17.09
C ALA A 249 -0.95 -7.31 -18.51
N ASP A 250 -1.92 -7.01 -19.38
CA ASP A 250 -1.94 -7.43 -20.79
C ASP A 250 -0.75 -6.87 -21.56
N ALA A 251 -0.46 -5.57 -21.39
CA ALA A 251 0.70 -4.91 -22.02
C ALA A 251 2.04 -5.55 -21.64
N GLN A 252 2.14 -6.20 -20.48
CA GLN A 252 3.33 -6.93 -20.03
C GLN A 252 3.34 -8.40 -20.46
N LEU A 253 2.22 -8.91 -20.96
CA LEU A 253 2.04 -10.28 -21.40
C LEU A 253 2.27 -10.37 -22.92
N TYR A 254 3.52 -10.67 -23.30
CA TYR A 254 3.94 -10.83 -24.70
C TYR A 254 3.56 -9.61 -25.57
N ASP A 255 3.92 -8.41 -25.10
CA ASP A 255 3.66 -7.12 -25.76
C ASP A 255 2.18 -6.84 -26.07
N GLY A 256 1.25 -7.31 -25.21
CA GLY A 256 -0.18 -7.11 -25.40
C GLY A 256 -0.81 -8.04 -26.44
N ALA A 257 -0.21 -9.21 -26.65
CA ALA A 257 -0.76 -10.21 -27.57
C ALA A 257 -1.96 -10.99 -26.97
N GLY A 258 -2.20 -10.87 -25.67
CA GLY A 258 -3.28 -11.56 -24.97
C GLY A 258 -4.59 -10.77 -24.92
N GLU A 259 -5.58 -11.38 -24.28
CA GLU A 259 -6.85 -10.76 -23.93
C GLU A 259 -7.20 -11.20 -22.49
N LEU A 260 -7.47 -10.25 -21.61
CA LEU A 260 -7.87 -10.52 -20.24
C LEU A 260 -9.30 -10.08 -20.01
N ALA A 261 -10.10 -10.92 -19.37
CA ALA A 261 -11.46 -10.60 -18.96
C ALA A 261 -11.69 -10.96 -17.50
N LEU A 262 -12.42 -10.13 -16.77
CA LEU A 262 -12.92 -10.48 -15.44
C LEU A 262 -14.43 -10.68 -15.52
N VAL A 263 -14.90 -11.85 -15.11
CA VAL A 263 -16.32 -12.24 -15.17
C VAL A 263 -16.87 -12.36 -13.75
N ALA A 264 -17.97 -11.66 -13.49
CA ALA A 264 -18.70 -11.70 -12.23
C ALA A 264 -19.53 -12.99 -12.07
N ASN A 265 -20.06 -13.24 -10.88
CA ASN A 265 -20.78 -14.47 -10.58
C ASN A 265 -22.09 -14.61 -11.39
N ASN A 266 -22.74 -13.50 -11.72
CA ASN A 266 -23.89 -13.42 -12.63
C ASN A 266 -23.55 -13.64 -14.12
N GLY A 267 -22.29 -13.96 -14.45
CA GLY A 267 -21.84 -14.22 -15.81
C GLY A 267 -21.68 -12.97 -16.68
N ARG A 268 -21.57 -11.77 -16.08
CA ARG A 268 -21.33 -10.51 -16.80
C ARG A 268 -19.88 -10.05 -16.69
N LEU A 269 -19.44 -9.28 -17.68
CA LEU A 269 -18.11 -8.72 -17.72
C LEU A 269 -17.97 -7.58 -16.70
N VAL A 270 -16.96 -7.67 -15.84
CA VAL A 270 -16.52 -6.58 -14.98
C VAL A 270 -15.51 -5.70 -15.71
N ALA A 271 -14.59 -6.34 -16.43
CA ALA A 271 -13.54 -5.70 -17.22
C ALA A 271 -13.15 -6.60 -18.40
N TYR A 272 -12.70 -6.01 -19.50
CA TYR A 272 -12.24 -6.73 -20.69
C TYR A 272 -11.22 -5.90 -21.47
N THR A 273 -10.01 -6.41 -21.68
CA THR A 273 -8.92 -5.62 -22.29
C THR A 273 -9.12 -5.35 -23.77
N ARG A 274 -9.77 -6.27 -24.50
CA ARG A 274 -10.03 -6.14 -25.94
C ARG A 274 -11.03 -5.03 -26.27
N ASP A 275 -12.07 -4.87 -25.47
CA ASP A 275 -13.11 -3.85 -25.67
C ASP A 275 -13.66 -3.35 -24.34
N GLU A 276 -13.22 -2.16 -23.94
CA GLU A 276 -13.60 -1.53 -22.68
C GLU A 276 -15.08 -1.11 -22.66
N GLY A 277 -15.73 -0.97 -23.82
CA GLY A 277 -17.15 -0.61 -23.89
C GLY A 277 -18.09 -1.73 -23.46
N LYS A 278 -17.56 -2.93 -23.21
CA LYS A 278 -18.32 -4.16 -22.97
C LYS A 278 -18.53 -4.52 -21.51
N PHE A 279 -18.10 -3.67 -20.57
CA PHE A 279 -18.41 -3.86 -19.16
C PHE A 279 -19.93 -3.96 -18.95
N GLY A 280 -20.33 -4.84 -18.04
CA GLY A 280 -21.73 -5.11 -17.73
C GLY A 280 -22.48 -5.95 -18.75
N GLU A 281 -21.98 -6.19 -19.98
CA GLU A 281 -22.60 -7.12 -20.94
C GLU A 281 -22.44 -8.58 -20.46
N LYS A 282 -23.30 -9.49 -20.95
CA LYS A 282 -23.17 -10.91 -20.63
C LYS A 282 -21.92 -11.47 -21.31
N ALA A 283 -21.12 -12.23 -20.57
CA ALA A 283 -19.92 -12.86 -21.09
C ALA A 283 -20.25 -13.78 -22.29
N SER A 284 -21.41 -14.46 -22.27
CA SER A 284 -21.90 -15.30 -23.38
C SER A 284 -22.10 -14.56 -24.70
N ASP A 285 -22.35 -13.25 -24.64
CA ASP A 285 -22.71 -12.44 -25.80
C ASP A 285 -21.48 -11.74 -26.41
N VAL A 286 -20.37 -11.68 -25.65
CA VAL A 286 -19.15 -10.92 -25.98
C VAL A 286 -17.93 -11.82 -26.16
N LEU A 287 -17.72 -12.77 -25.24
CA LEU A 287 -16.55 -13.64 -25.27
C LEU A 287 -16.73 -14.79 -26.26
N PRO A 288 -15.63 -15.32 -26.83
CA PRO A 288 -15.64 -16.55 -27.61
C PRO A 288 -16.42 -17.70 -26.94
N ALA A 289 -17.06 -18.53 -27.78
CA ALA A 289 -17.84 -19.68 -27.30
C ALA A 289 -16.99 -20.70 -26.50
N ALA A 290 -15.70 -20.80 -26.81
CA ALA A 290 -14.78 -21.67 -26.07
C ALA A 290 -14.53 -21.16 -24.65
N ASP A 291 -14.36 -19.85 -24.47
CA ASP A 291 -14.10 -19.22 -23.17
C ASP A 291 -15.31 -19.34 -22.26
N THR A 292 -16.50 -19.10 -22.81
CA THR A 292 -17.76 -19.22 -22.08
C THR A 292 -18.05 -20.67 -21.69
N ALA A 293 -17.72 -21.64 -22.56
CA ALA A 293 -17.75 -23.06 -22.21
C ALA A 293 -16.73 -23.42 -21.11
N GLY A 294 -15.56 -22.78 -21.10
CA GLY A 294 -14.54 -22.95 -20.06
C GLY A 294 -15.02 -22.45 -18.69
N LEU A 295 -15.64 -21.27 -18.64
CA LEU A 295 -16.27 -20.72 -17.43
C LEU A 295 -17.30 -21.69 -16.83
N GLY A 296 -18.14 -22.31 -17.67
CA GLY A 296 -19.15 -23.27 -17.23
C GLY A 296 -18.61 -24.60 -16.69
N LYS A 297 -17.33 -24.90 -16.91
CA LYS A 297 -16.67 -26.13 -16.44
C LYS A 297 -15.87 -25.94 -15.14
N LEU A 298 -15.87 -24.74 -14.56
CA LEU A 298 -15.18 -24.46 -13.30
C LEU A 298 -15.86 -25.18 -12.14
N SER A 299 -15.05 -25.73 -11.23
CA SER A 299 -15.51 -26.42 -10.02
C SER A 299 -14.76 -25.87 -8.82
N GLY A 300 -15.44 -25.07 -7.99
CA GLY A 300 -14.84 -24.45 -6.81
C GLY A 300 -13.79 -23.38 -7.17
N ASP A 301 -12.68 -23.37 -6.43
CA ASP A 301 -11.57 -22.40 -6.57
C ASP A 301 -10.40 -22.95 -7.38
N ALA A 302 -10.59 -24.07 -8.10
CA ALA A 302 -9.53 -24.68 -8.88
C ALA A 302 -9.21 -23.84 -10.12
N LEU A 303 -7.95 -23.43 -10.25
CA LEU A 303 -7.42 -22.88 -11.49
C LEU A 303 -7.52 -23.94 -12.59
N ARG A 304 -7.87 -23.49 -13.79
CA ARG A 304 -7.97 -24.32 -14.99
C ARG A 304 -7.14 -23.73 -16.10
N TYR A 305 -6.17 -24.51 -16.57
CA TYR A 305 -5.34 -24.20 -17.72
C TYR A 305 -5.77 -25.10 -18.89
N GLU A 306 -5.97 -24.51 -20.07
CA GLU A 306 -6.31 -25.22 -21.29
C GLU A 306 -5.38 -24.78 -22.43
N LEU A 307 -4.69 -25.74 -23.05
CA LEU A 307 -3.91 -25.54 -24.26
C LEU A 307 -4.67 -26.17 -25.44
N ASP A 308 -5.22 -25.33 -26.31
CA ASP A 308 -5.94 -25.73 -27.51
C ASP A 308 -5.01 -25.55 -28.72
N ARG A 309 -4.28 -26.62 -29.07
CA ARG A 309 -3.31 -26.60 -30.18
C ARG A 309 -3.99 -26.47 -31.55
N ASP A 310 -5.23 -26.96 -31.69
CA ASP A 310 -5.97 -26.90 -32.95
C ASP A 310 -6.50 -25.48 -33.22
N ALA A 311 -6.99 -24.80 -32.18
CA ALA A 311 -7.37 -23.39 -32.25
C ALA A 311 -6.17 -22.42 -32.16
N GLY A 312 -5.01 -22.91 -31.71
CA GLY A 312 -3.82 -22.09 -31.50
C GLY A 312 -3.96 -21.12 -30.32
N GLN A 313 -4.67 -21.51 -29.26
CA GLN A 313 -4.99 -20.64 -28.12
C GLN A 313 -4.62 -21.30 -26.78
N ILE A 314 -4.21 -20.46 -25.83
CA ILE A 314 -3.96 -20.83 -24.44
C ILE A 314 -4.96 -20.06 -23.58
N ARG A 315 -5.75 -20.79 -22.78
CA ARG A 315 -6.73 -20.21 -21.87
C ARG A 315 -6.40 -20.55 -20.44
N LEU A 316 -6.50 -19.56 -19.57
CA LEU A 316 -6.39 -19.73 -18.13
C LEU A 316 -7.58 -19.10 -17.43
N PHE A 317 -8.22 -19.88 -16.57
CA PHE A 317 -9.34 -19.47 -15.75
C PHE A 317 -8.93 -19.55 -14.28
N LEU A 318 -8.90 -18.42 -13.60
CA LEU A 318 -8.63 -18.32 -12.18
C LEU A 318 -9.87 -17.79 -11.44
N PRO A 319 -10.71 -18.68 -10.86
CA PRO A 319 -11.75 -18.25 -9.95
C PRO A 319 -11.13 -17.75 -8.64
N PHE A 320 -11.70 -16.69 -8.07
CA PHE A 320 -11.35 -16.21 -6.74
C PHE A 320 -12.58 -15.71 -5.99
N GLN A 321 -12.57 -15.91 -4.67
CA GLN A 321 -13.65 -15.51 -3.77
C GLN A 321 -13.32 -14.17 -3.10
N ILE A 322 -14.30 -13.27 -3.02
CA ILE A 322 -14.12 -11.95 -2.39
C ILE A 322 -14.43 -12.05 -0.89
N GLY A 323 -13.39 -12.00 -0.05
CA GLY A 323 -13.50 -12.17 1.39
C GLY A 323 -14.31 -13.42 1.80
N ASP A 324 -15.06 -13.32 2.89
CA ASP A 324 -15.93 -14.41 3.38
C ASP A 324 -17.30 -14.47 2.68
N THR A 325 -17.42 -13.91 1.47
CA THR A 325 -18.71 -13.84 0.75
C THR A 325 -18.92 -15.02 -0.19
N ALA A 326 -20.16 -15.24 -0.62
CA ALA A 326 -20.48 -16.25 -1.62
C ALA A 326 -20.07 -15.85 -3.05
N GLN A 327 -19.60 -14.61 -3.28
CA GLN A 327 -19.28 -14.13 -4.62
C GLN A 327 -17.95 -14.68 -5.12
N ARG A 328 -17.99 -15.25 -6.32
CA ARG A 328 -16.86 -15.83 -7.03
C ARG A 328 -16.74 -15.18 -8.38
N TRP A 329 -15.65 -14.44 -8.58
CA TRP A 329 -15.33 -13.85 -9.87
C TRP A 329 -14.22 -14.66 -10.52
N THR A 330 -14.19 -14.68 -11.85
CA THR A 330 -13.20 -15.46 -12.60
C THR A 330 -12.39 -14.53 -13.49
N LEU A 331 -11.07 -14.53 -13.27
CA LEU A 331 -10.12 -13.94 -14.20
C LEU A 331 -9.85 -14.94 -15.32
N LEU A 332 -10.15 -14.52 -16.55
CA LEU A 332 -9.83 -15.21 -17.79
C LEU A 332 -8.62 -14.53 -18.43
N ILE A 333 -7.67 -15.33 -18.87
CA ILE A 333 -6.59 -14.94 -19.79
C ILE A 333 -6.72 -15.82 -21.03
N ASP A 334 -6.88 -15.22 -22.20
CA ASP A 334 -6.78 -15.88 -23.50
C ASP A 334 -5.54 -15.34 -24.22
N LEU A 335 -4.73 -16.22 -24.81
CA LEU A 335 -3.44 -15.86 -25.38
C LEU A 335 -3.12 -16.73 -26.60
N PRO A 336 -2.82 -16.13 -27.77
CA PRO A 336 -2.47 -16.88 -28.96
C PRO A 336 -1.15 -17.62 -28.79
N LEU A 337 -1.19 -18.93 -29.06
CA LEU A 337 -0.03 -19.82 -28.96
C LEU A 337 1.14 -19.32 -29.82
N SER A 338 0.86 -18.72 -30.98
CA SER A 338 1.88 -18.17 -31.88
C SER A 338 2.67 -17.02 -31.26
N ALA A 339 2.06 -16.17 -30.44
CA ALA A 339 2.77 -15.07 -29.78
C ALA A 339 3.74 -15.61 -28.72
N VAL A 340 3.37 -16.70 -28.06
CA VAL A 340 4.18 -17.36 -27.03
C VAL A 340 5.30 -18.20 -27.66
N MET A 341 5.02 -18.84 -28.78
CA MET A 341 5.96 -19.72 -29.49
C MET A 341 6.89 -18.97 -30.45
N ALA A 342 6.67 -17.68 -30.71
CA ALA A 342 7.45 -16.92 -31.71
C ALA A 342 8.98 -17.05 -31.54
N ASP A 343 9.48 -16.94 -30.30
CA ASP A 343 10.91 -17.09 -30.02
C ASP A 343 11.39 -18.54 -30.17
N ALA A 344 10.55 -19.51 -29.77
CA ALA A 344 10.85 -20.93 -29.91
C ALA A 344 10.87 -21.37 -31.39
N GLU A 345 9.92 -20.89 -32.19
CA GLU A 345 9.86 -21.11 -33.63
C GLU A 345 11.05 -20.46 -34.35
N LYS A 346 11.45 -19.25 -33.95
CA LYS A 346 12.65 -18.59 -34.47
C LYS A 346 13.91 -19.43 -34.18
N MET A 347 14.07 -19.91 -32.95
CA MET A 347 15.20 -20.77 -32.58
C MET A 347 15.19 -22.11 -33.34
N GLN A 348 14.03 -22.72 -33.53
CA GLN A 348 13.89 -23.95 -34.34
C GLN A 348 14.27 -23.71 -35.80
N ASN A 349 13.86 -22.58 -36.37
CA ASN A 349 14.22 -22.19 -37.73
C ASN A 349 15.73 -21.97 -37.87
N GLU A 350 16.37 -21.27 -36.94
CA GLU A 350 17.83 -21.06 -36.90
C GLU A 350 18.59 -22.41 -36.80
N LEU A 351 18.15 -23.32 -35.92
CA LEU A 351 18.73 -24.67 -35.80
C LEU A 351 18.56 -25.50 -37.09
N SER A 352 17.47 -25.31 -37.82
CA SER A 352 17.21 -26.00 -39.08
C SER A 352 18.10 -25.47 -40.23
N GLU A 353 18.36 -24.17 -40.26
CA GLU A 353 19.26 -23.54 -41.23
C GLU A 353 20.73 -23.90 -40.97
N GLN A 354 21.15 -23.87 -39.69
CA GLN A 354 22.49 -24.27 -39.30
C GLN A 354 22.76 -25.73 -39.69
N ARG A 355 21.79 -26.62 -39.51
CA ARG A 355 21.90 -28.02 -39.95
C ARG A 355 22.04 -28.17 -41.46
N ARG A 356 21.27 -27.43 -42.27
CA ARG A 356 21.43 -27.50 -43.74
C ARG A 356 22.86 -27.13 -44.15
N THR A 357 23.45 -26.16 -43.46
CA THR A 357 24.84 -25.75 -43.66
C THR A 357 25.82 -26.84 -43.20
N ASP A 358 25.58 -27.48 -42.05
CA ASP A 358 26.43 -28.56 -41.53
C ASP A 358 26.35 -29.83 -42.38
N LEU A 359 25.16 -30.25 -42.83
CA LEU A 359 24.96 -31.41 -43.69
C LEU A 359 25.55 -31.21 -45.09
N THR A 360 25.43 -30.01 -45.66
CA THR A 360 26.09 -29.69 -46.95
C THR A 360 27.62 -29.64 -46.79
N GLY A 361 28.13 -29.11 -45.67
CA GLY A 361 29.55 -29.15 -45.33
C GLY A 361 30.08 -30.59 -45.18
N MET A 362 29.40 -31.44 -44.40
CA MET A 362 29.81 -32.84 -44.18
C MET A 362 29.72 -33.69 -45.45
N THR A 363 28.74 -33.46 -46.32
CA THR A 363 28.63 -34.17 -47.61
C THR A 363 29.71 -33.73 -48.60
N LEU A 364 30.05 -32.43 -48.66
CA LEU A 364 31.16 -31.93 -49.48
C LEU A 364 32.53 -32.42 -48.99
N VAL A 365 32.75 -32.43 -47.68
CA VAL A 365 33.98 -32.97 -47.08
C VAL A 365 34.06 -34.49 -47.27
N GLY A 366 32.95 -35.21 -47.13
CA GLY A 366 32.88 -36.66 -47.40
C GLY A 366 33.15 -37.02 -48.87
N LEU A 367 32.62 -36.23 -49.82
CA LEU A 367 32.89 -36.37 -51.25
C LEU A 367 34.33 -36.02 -51.60
N ALA A 368 34.90 -34.99 -50.97
CA ALA A 368 36.30 -34.63 -51.13
C ALA A 368 37.25 -35.73 -50.63
N ILE A 369 36.96 -36.34 -49.46
CA ILE A 369 37.74 -37.45 -48.91
C ILE A 369 37.61 -38.72 -49.77
N ALA A 370 36.41 -39.02 -50.29
CA ALA A 370 36.20 -40.15 -51.20
C ALA A 370 36.93 -39.95 -52.55
N ALA A 371 36.91 -38.73 -53.10
CA ALA A 371 37.64 -38.37 -54.32
C ALA A 371 39.17 -38.44 -54.10
N LEU A 372 39.67 -37.96 -52.96
CA LEU A 372 41.08 -38.02 -52.59
C LEU A 372 41.54 -39.46 -52.34
N GLY A 373 40.69 -40.31 -51.74
CA GLY A 373 40.95 -41.73 -51.56
C GLY A 373 41.04 -42.51 -52.88
N LEU A 374 40.15 -42.24 -53.84
CA LEU A 374 40.19 -42.83 -55.19
C LEU A 374 41.41 -42.35 -56.00
N LEU A 375 41.84 -41.10 -55.80
CA LEU A 375 43.05 -40.52 -56.41
C LEU A 375 44.33 -41.15 -55.86
N VAL A 376 44.41 -41.39 -54.55
CA VAL A 376 45.55 -42.04 -53.89
C VAL A 376 45.68 -43.52 -54.29
N ILE A 377 44.57 -44.24 -54.50
CA ILE A 377 44.56 -45.63 -55.00
C ILE A 377 45.06 -45.73 -56.46
N TRP A 378 44.83 -44.71 -57.28
CA TRP A 378 45.34 -44.62 -58.65
C TRP A 378 46.86 -44.33 -58.71
N LEU A 379 47.37 -43.48 -57.81
CA LEU A 379 48.79 -43.08 -57.75
C LEU A 379 49.73 -44.19 -57.23
N LEU A 380 49.24 -45.09 -56.38
CA LEU A 380 50.03 -46.19 -55.81
C LEU A 380 50.28 -47.36 -56.80
N ALA A 381 49.54 -47.41 -57.92
CA ALA A 381 49.61 -48.53 -58.87
C ALA A 381 50.81 -48.49 -59.85
N HIS A 382 51.58 -47.39 -59.93
CA HIS A 382 52.48 -47.19 -61.07
C HIS A 382 53.93 -46.74 -60.85
N GLY A 383 54.54 -46.79 -59.66
CA GLY A 383 55.93 -46.30 -59.64
C GLY A 383 56.80 -46.45 -58.41
N ILE A 384 56.43 -47.26 -57.43
CA ILE A 384 57.03 -47.14 -56.09
C ILE A 384 57.79 -48.41 -55.73
N ALA A 385 58.87 -48.71 -56.46
CA ALA A 385 59.72 -49.85 -56.08
C ALA A 385 61.20 -49.68 -56.44
N ARG A 386 61.75 -48.46 -56.50
CA ARG A 386 63.22 -48.33 -56.42
C ARG A 386 63.83 -47.00 -55.95
N PRO A 387 63.28 -45.79 -56.18
CA PRO A 387 63.94 -44.55 -55.70
C PRO A 387 63.71 -44.25 -54.21
N LEU A 388 62.70 -44.88 -53.58
CA LEU A 388 62.36 -44.75 -52.15
C LEU A 388 63.56 -44.94 -51.19
N ARG A 389 64.59 -45.66 -51.62
CA ARG A 389 65.76 -45.94 -50.77
C ARG A 389 66.71 -44.75 -50.61
N GLN A 390 66.66 -43.73 -51.47
CA GLN A 390 67.51 -42.53 -51.36
C GLN A 390 66.81 -41.35 -50.64
N MET A 391 65.47 -41.29 -50.63
CA MET A 391 64.73 -40.27 -49.85
C MET A 391 64.49 -40.67 -48.39
N VAL A 392 64.50 -41.98 -48.06
CA VAL A 392 64.46 -42.46 -46.66
C VAL A 392 65.69 -41.97 -45.87
N ALA A 393 66.85 -41.87 -46.49
CA ALA A 393 68.07 -41.38 -45.83
C ALA A 393 68.02 -39.88 -45.45
N MET A 394 67.20 -39.08 -46.13
CA MET A 394 67.01 -37.65 -45.81
C MET A 394 65.78 -37.39 -44.92
N LEU A 395 64.78 -38.28 -44.97
CA LEU A 395 63.72 -38.37 -43.97
C LEU A 395 64.27 -38.80 -42.60
N ASP A 396 65.30 -39.65 -42.56
CA ASP A 396 66.03 -39.98 -41.33
C ASP A 396 66.83 -38.77 -40.81
N ASP A 397 67.40 -37.93 -41.69
CA ASP A 397 68.13 -36.71 -41.30
C ASP A 397 67.20 -35.59 -40.76
N ILE A 398 65.94 -35.52 -41.23
CA ILE A 398 64.90 -34.61 -40.70
C ILE A 398 64.16 -35.22 -39.50
N ALA A 399 64.00 -36.55 -39.43
CA ALA A 399 63.40 -37.26 -38.30
C ALA A 399 64.37 -37.45 -37.11
N GLN A 400 65.69 -37.35 -37.34
CA GLN A 400 66.74 -37.44 -36.31
C GLN A 400 67.53 -36.14 -36.09
N GLY A 401 67.27 -35.07 -36.88
CA GLY A 401 67.97 -33.77 -36.81
C GLY A 401 67.19 -32.62 -36.15
N GLU A 402 67.87 -31.48 -35.95
CA GLU A 402 67.41 -30.28 -35.19
C GLU A 402 66.26 -29.46 -35.83
N GLY A 403 65.37 -30.07 -36.62
CA GLY A 403 64.15 -29.40 -37.11
C GLY A 403 64.37 -28.19 -38.04
N ASP A 404 65.43 -28.17 -38.84
CA ASP A 404 65.76 -27.04 -39.75
C ASP A 404 64.89 -27.00 -41.02
N LEU A 405 63.77 -26.27 -40.93
CA LEU A 405 62.80 -26.06 -42.02
C LEU A 405 63.27 -25.01 -43.05
N THR A 406 64.48 -24.43 -42.92
CA THR A 406 65.04 -23.49 -43.92
C THR A 406 65.70 -24.19 -45.11
N ARG A 407 65.97 -25.49 -44.99
CA ARG A 407 66.58 -26.30 -46.06
C ARG A 407 65.63 -26.46 -47.24
N ARG A 408 66.18 -26.43 -48.45
CA ARG A 408 65.43 -26.62 -49.70
C ARG A 408 66.16 -27.61 -50.59
N LEU A 409 65.40 -28.45 -51.28
CA LEU A 409 65.92 -29.33 -52.32
C LEU A 409 66.18 -28.50 -53.59
N HIS A 410 67.42 -28.51 -54.10
CA HIS A 410 67.76 -27.99 -55.43
C HIS A 410 67.69 -29.13 -56.45
N SER A 411 66.84 -28.97 -57.47
CA SER A 411 66.76 -29.93 -58.57
C SER A 411 66.33 -29.21 -59.86
N ASP A 412 67.20 -29.22 -60.86
CA ASP A 412 66.96 -28.64 -62.19
C ASP A 412 66.35 -29.66 -63.17
N ARG A 413 65.69 -30.70 -62.66
CA ARG A 413 65.06 -31.74 -63.48
C ARG A 413 63.60 -31.41 -63.78
N ALA A 414 63.17 -31.64 -65.02
CA ALA A 414 61.80 -31.43 -65.48
C ALA A 414 60.92 -32.70 -65.43
N ASP A 415 61.33 -33.70 -64.65
CA ASP A 415 60.66 -35.00 -64.48
C ASP A 415 59.92 -35.10 -63.12
N GLU A 416 59.35 -36.28 -62.84
CA GLU A 416 58.55 -36.54 -61.63
C GLU A 416 59.35 -36.35 -60.33
N LEU A 417 60.68 -36.50 -60.36
CA LEU A 417 61.56 -36.29 -59.21
C LEU A 417 61.85 -34.80 -58.97
N GLY A 418 62.00 -34.00 -60.03
CA GLY A 418 62.00 -32.54 -59.93
C GLY A 418 60.66 -31.99 -59.42
N SER A 419 59.54 -32.62 -59.80
CA SER A 419 58.21 -32.30 -59.28
C SER A 419 58.03 -32.64 -57.79
N ILE A 420 58.65 -33.72 -57.30
CA ILE A 420 58.69 -34.08 -55.87
C ILE A 420 59.56 -33.09 -55.08
N ALA A 421 60.72 -32.68 -55.59
CA ALA A 421 61.55 -31.64 -54.94
C ALA A 421 60.78 -30.31 -54.80
N LYS A 422 60.03 -29.92 -55.83
CA LYS A 422 59.15 -28.73 -55.81
C LYS A 422 57.96 -28.89 -54.86
N GLY A 423 57.33 -30.07 -54.83
CA GLY A 423 56.26 -30.42 -53.90
C GLY A 423 56.72 -30.41 -52.44
N PHE A 424 57.92 -30.93 -52.16
CA PHE A 424 58.54 -30.94 -50.84
C PHE A 424 58.89 -29.52 -50.36
N ASN A 425 59.46 -28.68 -51.22
CA ASN A 425 59.71 -27.26 -50.90
C ASN A 425 58.40 -26.49 -50.64
N THR A 426 57.31 -26.83 -51.35
CA THR A 426 55.98 -26.24 -51.13
C THR A 426 55.37 -26.68 -49.79
N PHE A 427 55.55 -27.95 -49.42
CA PHE A 427 55.14 -28.50 -48.12
C PHE A 427 55.91 -27.86 -46.96
N LEU A 428 57.24 -27.73 -47.08
CA LEU A 428 58.08 -27.02 -46.10
C LEU A 428 57.66 -25.54 -45.99
N GLY A 429 57.33 -24.87 -47.09
CA GLY A 429 56.82 -23.50 -47.06
C GLY A 429 55.50 -23.37 -46.29
N LYS A 430 54.56 -24.30 -46.47
CA LYS A 430 53.30 -24.34 -45.70
C LYS A 430 53.52 -24.65 -44.23
N LEU A 431 54.44 -25.56 -43.90
CA LEU A 431 54.83 -25.84 -42.51
C LEU A 431 55.46 -24.62 -41.85
N GLN A 432 56.37 -23.93 -42.55
CA GLN A 432 56.96 -22.67 -42.08
C GLN A 432 55.87 -21.62 -41.79
N THR A 433 54.92 -21.39 -42.70
CA THR A 433 53.80 -20.47 -42.45
C THR A 433 52.92 -20.90 -41.27
N MET A 434 52.58 -22.19 -41.16
CA MET A 434 51.81 -22.71 -40.03
C MET A 434 52.56 -22.53 -38.71
N ILE A 435 53.84 -22.89 -38.64
CA ILE A 435 54.65 -22.73 -37.43
C ILE A 435 54.77 -21.24 -37.05
N SER A 436 55.00 -20.34 -38.02
CA SER A 436 55.01 -18.89 -37.75
C SER A 436 53.65 -18.37 -37.23
N GLN A 437 52.54 -18.88 -37.76
CA GLN A 437 51.19 -18.53 -37.27
C GLN A 437 50.93 -19.07 -35.86
N VAL A 438 51.42 -20.28 -35.53
CA VAL A 438 51.32 -20.86 -34.19
C VAL A 438 52.17 -20.04 -33.21
N VAL A 439 53.42 -19.68 -33.55
CA VAL A 439 54.25 -18.79 -32.71
C VAL A 439 53.54 -17.46 -32.43
N THR A 440 52.93 -16.85 -33.46
CA THR A 440 52.16 -15.61 -33.31
C THR A 440 50.93 -15.79 -32.41
N SER A 441 50.24 -16.93 -32.53
CA SER A 441 49.04 -17.24 -31.73
C SER A 441 49.40 -17.52 -30.27
N VAL A 442 50.50 -18.24 -30.02
CA VAL A 442 51.04 -18.49 -28.67
C VAL A 442 51.46 -17.18 -28.01
N GLN A 443 52.08 -16.25 -28.74
CA GLN A 443 52.41 -14.93 -28.20
C GLN A 443 51.13 -14.16 -27.81
N LYS A 444 50.11 -14.14 -28.66
CA LYS A 444 48.83 -13.50 -28.33
C LYS A 444 48.14 -14.12 -27.11
N VAL A 445 48.23 -15.43 -26.94
CA VAL A 445 47.71 -16.12 -25.74
C VAL A 445 48.49 -15.69 -24.49
N SER A 446 49.82 -15.61 -24.57
CA SER A 446 50.66 -15.12 -23.47
C SER A 446 50.30 -13.68 -23.08
N ASP A 447 50.24 -12.77 -24.05
CA ASP A 447 49.92 -11.35 -23.82
C ASP A 447 48.51 -11.19 -23.23
N SER A 448 47.53 -11.93 -23.76
CA SER A 448 46.14 -11.91 -23.24
C SER A 448 46.04 -12.49 -21.84
N SER A 449 46.85 -13.51 -21.49
CA SER A 449 46.87 -14.12 -20.17
C SER A 449 47.46 -13.16 -19.12
N GLU A 450 48.55 -12.46 -19.47
CA GLU A 450 49.16 -11.42 -18.63
C GLU A 450 48.19 -10.25 -18.40
N HIS A 451 47.52 -9.78 -19.45
CA HIS A 451 46.51 -8.73 -19.34
C HIS A 451 45.30 -9.16 -18.48
N THR A 452 44.91 -10.44 -18.55
CA THR A 452 43.82 -10.98 -17.71
C THR A 452 44.26 -11.09 -16.25
N ALA A 453 45.52 -11.46 -15.99
CA ALA A 453 46.07 -11.49 -14.63
C ALA A 453 46.12 -10.08 -14.00
N ASP A 454 46.50 -9.05 -14.77
CA ASP A 454 46.46 -7.65 -14.30
C ASP A 454 45.02 -7.20 -13.96
N ILE A 455 44.05 -7.52 -14.83
CA ILE A 455 42.62 -7.24 -14.56
C ILE A 455 42.18 -7.94 -13.26
N ALA A 456 42.53 -9.20 -13.06
CA ALA A 456 42.20 -9.96 -11.87
C ALA A 456 42.78 -9.31 -10.59
N ILE A 457 44.05 -8.89 -10.61
CA ILE A 457 44.70 -8.20 -9.48
C ILE A 457 44.00 -6.88 -9.15
N ARG A 458 43.70 -6.06 -10.17
CA ARG A 458 42.98 -4.79 -9.97
C ARG A 458 41.55 -5.02 -9.47
N THR A 459 40.89 -6.08 -9.93
CA THR A 459 39.55 -6.47 -9.46
C THR A 459 39.59 -6.81 -7.98
N ASN A 460 40.57 -7.61 -7.55
CA ASN A 460 40.76 -7.98 -6.14
C ASN A 460 41.05 -6.75 -5.26
N GLN A 461 41.90 -5.83 -5.72
CA GLN A 461 42.12 -4.54 -5.05
C GLN A 461 40.85 -3.67 -4.98
N GLY A 462 40.02 -3.70 -6.03
CA GLY A 462 38.72 -3.03 -6.08
C GLY A 462 37.75 -3.60 -5.05
N VAL A 463 37.67 -4.93 -4.94
CA VAL A 463 36.86 -5.63 -3.94
C VAL A 463 37.30 -5.27 -2.53
N HIS A 464 38.60 -5.22 -2.23
CA HIS A 464 39.07 -4.81 -0.90
C HIS A 464 38.62 -3.40 -0.51
N LYS A 465 38.64 -2.45 -1.45
CA LYS A 465 38.09 -1.10 -1.21
C LYS A 465 36.59 -1.15 -0.98
N GLN A 466 35.87 -1.92 -1.80
CA GLN A 466 34.43 -2.09 -1.67
C GLN A 466 34.05 -2.70 -0.30
N MET A 467 34.82 -3.65 0.22
CA MET A 467 34.60 -4.22 1.56
C MET A 467 34.73 -3.17 2.67
N ALA A 468 35.73 -2.29 2.59
CA ALA A 468 35.87 -1.21 3.55
C ALA A 468 34.68 -0.24 3.52
N GLU A 469 34.14 0.07 2.34
CA GLU A 469 32.93 0.88 2.19
C GLU A 469 31.69 0.15 2.75
N ILE A 470 31.57 -1.17 2.53
CA ILE A 470 30.49 -2.01 3.07
C ILE A 470 30.50 -1.97 4.61
N ASP A 471 31.67 -2.07 5.25
CA ASP A 471 31.80 -1.97 6.71
C ASP A 471 31.36 -0.59 7.25
N LEU A 472 31.68 0.48 6.53
CA LEU A 472 31.23 1.83 6.87
C LEU A 472 29.71 1.96 6.76
N VAL A 473 29.11 1.42 5.68
CA VAL A 473 27.66 1.41 5.50
C VAL A 473 26.99 0.57 6.59
N ALA A 474 27.51 -0.61 6.93
CA ALA A 474 26.99 -1.45 8.00
C ALA A 474 26.98 -0.70 9.35
N THR A 475 28.06 0.03 9.65
CA THR A 475 28.15 0.85 10.86
C THR A 475 27.10 1.96 10.86
N ALA A 476 26.94 2.68 9.74
CA ALA A 476 25.95 3.74 9.61
C ALA A 476 24.50 3.23 9.75
N VAL A 477 24.21 2.04 9.22
CA VAL A 477 22.90 1.39 9.34
C VAL A 477 22.63 0.96 10.79
N HIS A 478 23.64 0.47 11.51
CA HIS A 478 23.52 0.15 12.92
C HIS A 478 23.24 1.41 13.76
N GLU A 479 23.94 2.52 13.50
CA GLU A 479 23.65 3.80 14.16
C GLU A 479 22.25 4.33 13.81
N MET A 480 21.81 4.17 12.56
CA MET A 480 20.45 4.53 12.13
C MET A 480 19.37 3.74 12.88
N THR A 481 19.60 2.44 13.09
CA THR A 481 18.66 1.58 13.84
C THR A 481 18.57 2.04 15.30
N ALA A 482 19.72 2.30 15.93
CA ALA A 482 19.76 2.78 17.32
C ALA A 482 19.06 4.15 17.48
N THR A 483 19.31 5.07 16.54
CA THR A 483 18.67 6.40 16.57
C THR A 483 17.18 6.34 16.31
N ALA A 484 16.72 5.47 15.41
CA ALA A 484 15.29 5.25 15.18
C ALA A 484 14.59 4.73 16.45
N GLN A 485 15.19 3.76 17.15
CA GLN A 485 14.68 3.26 18.44
C GLN A 485 14.65 4.37 19.51
N ASP A 486 15.66 5.22 19.57
CA ASP A 486 15.70 6.36 20.48
C ASP A 486 14.61 7.39 20.17
N VAL A 487 14.34 7.67 18.88
CA VAL A 487 13.27 8.57 18.46
C VAL A 487 11.89 7.99 18.84
N ALA A 488 11.66 6.70 18.61
CA ALA A 488 10.41 6.03 19.01
C ALA A 488 10.17 6.11 20.52
N ARG A 489 11.21 5.86 21.31
CA ARG A 489 11.16 5.99 22.77
C ARG A 489 10.88 7.43 23.20
N ASN A 490 11.57 8.40 22.62
CA ASN A 490 11.38 9.82 22.94
C ASN A 490 9.96 10.30 22.58
N ALA A 491 9.42 9.86 21.45
CA ALA A 491 8.05 10.14 21.06
C ALA A 491 7.04 9.55 22.06
N THR A 492 7.27 8.32 22.52
CA THR A 492 6.45 7.70 23.58
C THR A 492 6.51 8.48 24.90
N HIS A 493 7.70 8.93 25.30
CA HIS A 493 7.86 9.78 26.49
C HIS A 493 7.15 11.13 26.34
N ALA A 494 7.21 11.74 25.14
CA ALA A 494 6.52 12.98 24.85
C ALA A 494 5.00 12.81 24.83
N ALA A 495 4.48 11.69 24.31
CA ALA A 495 3.06 11.33 24.37
C ALA A 495 2.59 11.20 25.83
N GLN A 496 3.37 10.53 26.69
CA GLN A 496 3.05 10.44 28.12
C GLN A 496 3.05 11.82 28.80
N ALA A 497 4.03 12.68 28.49
CA ALA A 497 4.07 14.04 29.03
C ALA A 497 2.87 14.89 28.56
N ALA A 498 2.47 14.74 27.30
CA ALA A 498 1.26 15.35 26.75
C ALA A 498 0.01 14.86 27.49
N SER A 499 -0.14 13.54 27.67
CA SER A 499 -1.26 12.95 28.42
C SER A 499 -1.35 13.49 29.86
N ASN A 500 -0.22 13.63 30.55
CA ASN A 500 -0.18 14.23 31.89
C ASN A 500 -0.60 15.71 31.86
N ALA A 501 -0.18 16.47 30.83
CA ALA A 501 -0.56 17.86 30.66
C ALA A 501 -2.07 18.02 30.36
N ASP A 502 -2.65 17.10 29.56
CA ASP A 502 -4.08 17.05 29.29
C ASP A 502 -4.89 16.82 30.58
N GLN A 503 -4.47 15.85 31.40
CA GLN A 503 -5.08 15.59 32.70
C GLN A 503 -5.01 16.82 33.62
N ALA A 504 -3.85 17.48 33.70
CA ALA A 504 -3.67 18.67 34.52
C ALA A 504 -4.53 19.84 34.01
N ALA A 505 -4.65 20.02 32.70
CA ALA A 505 -5.48 21.06 32.11
C ALA A 505 -6.98 20.78 32.34
N ASN A 506 -7.43 19.54 32.21
CA ASN A 506 -8.80 19.11 32.52
C ASN A 506 -9.14 19.30 34.01
N GLN A 507 -8.20 18.97 34.91
CA GLN A 507 -8.36 19.24 36.34
C GLN A 507 -8.43 20.75 36.62
N GLY A 508 -7.58 21.55 35.98
CA GLY A 508 -7.63 23.01 36.05
C GLY A 508 -8.97 23.57 35.58
N LEU A 509 -9.52 23.02 34.49
CA LEU A 509 -10.82 23.42 33.95
C LEU A 509 -11.96 23.14 34.94
N SER A 510 -11.92 22.00 35.64
CA SER A 510 -12.86 21.70 36.72
C SER A 510 -12.77 22.72 37.84
N ILE A 511 -11.55 23.05 38.31
CA ILE A 511 -11.33 24.02 39.39
C ILE A 511 -11.87 25.41 39.01
N VAL A 512 -11.64 25.84 37.76
CA VAL A 512 -12.15 27.13 37.26
C VAL A 512 -13.68 27.15 37.21
N ARG A 513 -14.32 26.05 36.79
CA ARG A 513 -15.79 25.91 36.80
C ARG A 513 -16.36 25.98 38.22
N ASP A 514 -15.77 25.25 39.17
CA ASP A 514 -16.18 25.26 40.58
C ASP A 514 -16.00 26.66 41.21
N THR A 515 -14.91 27.34 40.85
CA THR A 515 -14.64 28.73 41.27
C THR A 515 -15.68 29.67 40.71
N SER A 516 -16.01 29.56 39.42
CA SER A 516 -17.06 30.36 38.79
C SER A 516 -18.42 30.17 39.48
N GLN A 517 -18.79 28.92 39.80
CA GLN A 517 -20.03 28.62 40.51
C GLN A 517 -20.06 29.25 41.91
N SER A 518 -18.94 29.19 42.63
CA SER A 518 -18.80 29.79 43.96
C SER A 518 -18.93 31.32 43.92
N ILE A 519 -18.37 31.95 42.89
CA ILE A 519 -18.46 33.40 42.66
C ILE A 519 -19.91 33.80 42.31
N THR A 520 -20.62 33.01 41.48
CA THR A 520 -22.04 33.24 41.20
C THR A 520 -22.89 33.15 42.47
N ALA A 521 -22.66 32.13 43.31
CA ALA A 521 -23.36 32.02 44.60
C ALA A 521 -23.08 33.22 45.53
N LEU A 522 -21.86 33.75 45.53
CA LEU A 522 -21.51 34.96 46.25
C LEU A 522 -22.24 36.20 45.69
N ALA A 523 -22.40 36.30 44.36
CA ALA A 523 -23.16 37.37 43.74
C ALA A 523 -24.62 37.38 44.22
N ASP A 524 -25.24 36.20 44.28
CA ASP A 524 -26.61 36.03 44.77
C ASP A 524 -26.72 36.40 46.26
N GLU A 525 -25.73 36.05 47.07
CA GLU A 525 -25.68 36.42 48.48
C GLU A 525 -25.54 37.93 48.71
N ILE A 526 -24.70 38.61 47.92
CA ILE A 526 -24.60 40.07 47.91
C ILE A 526 -25.94 40.69 47.51
N GLY A 527 -26.61 40.16 46.47
CA GLY A 527 -27.93 40.63 46.03
C GLY A 527 -29.00 40.52 47.14
N ARG A 528 -28.99 39.41 47.90
CA ARG A 528 -29.87 39.25 49.09
C ARG A 528 -29.52 40.27 50.18
N ALA A 529 -28.25 40.51 50.44
CA ALA A 529 -27.80 41.47 51.45
C ALA A 529 -28.23 42.90 51.09
N VAL A 530 -28.15 43.29 49.81
CA VAL A 530 -28.66 44.58 49.31
C VAL A 530 -30.15 44.73 49.64
N GLY A 531 -30.97 43.69 49.42
CA GLY A 531 -32.40 43.72 49.76
C GLY A 531 -32.68 43.95 51.26
N VAL A 532 -31.88 43.34 52.15
CA VAL A 532 -31.99 43.54 53.60
C VAL A 532 -31.63 44.97 53.98
N VAL A 533 -30.54 45.50 53.43
CA VAL A 533 -30.07 46.87 53.70
C VAL A 533 -31.06 47.91 53.17
N GLN A 534 -31.67 47.69 52.01
CA GLN A 534 -32.75 48.54 51.48
C GLN A 534 -33.99 48.54 52.38
N THR A 535 -34.32 47.40 52.99
CA THR A 535 -35.41 47.30 53.96
C THR A 535 -35.08 48.14 55.21
N LEU A 536 -33.86 48.02 55.74
CA LEU A 536 -33.39 48.84 56.86
C LEU A 536 -33.43 50.35 56.55
N ALA A 537 -33.07 50.74 55.32
CA ALA A 537 -33.16 52.14 54.87
C ALA A 537 -34.61 52.66 54.94
N ARG A 538 -35.57 51.85 54.49
CA ARG A 538 -37.01 52.17 54.52
C ARG A 538 -37.53 52.24 55.96
N ASP A 539 -37.16 51.30 56.81
CA ASP A 539 -37.57 51.32 58.22
C ASP A 539 -37.02 52.56 58.96
N SER A 540 -35.81 52.98 58.62
CA SER A 540 -35.21 54.19 59.17
C SER A 540 -35.94 55.46 58.72
N GLU A 541 -36.44 55.51 57.48
CA GLU A 541 -37.28 56.59 56.98
C GLU A 541 -38.63 56.65 57.72
N ASN A 542 -39.25 55.50 57.98
CA ASN A 542 -40.47 55.38 58.78
C ASN A 542 -40.24 55.87 60.23
N ILE A 543 -39.12 55.48 60.85
CA ILE A 543 -38.77 55.95 62.21
C ILE A 543 -38.58 57.48 62.21
N ASN A 544 -37.91 58.04 61.21
CA ASN A 544 -37.75 59.49 61.10
C ASN A 544 -39.12 60.20 61.01
N ALA A 545 -40.07 59.67 60.24
CA ALA A 545 -41.43 60.22 60.18
C ALA A 545 -42.15 60.19 61.53
N ILE A 546 -42.00 59.10 62.30
CA ILE A 546 -42.54 58.98 63.65
C ILE A 546 -41.90 60.01 64.59
N LEU A 547 -40.58 60.18 64.55
CA LEU A 547 -39.87 61.16 65.38
C LEU A 547 -40.30 62.60 65.11
N VAL A 548 -40.54 62.95 63.83
CA VAL A 548 -41.09 64.26 63.46
C VAL A 548 -42.48 64.46 64.09
N ALA A 549 -43.34 63.43 64.07
CA ALA A 549 -44.65 63.49 64.72
C ALA A 549 -44.53 63.64 66.25
N ILE A 550 -43.63 62.89 66.91
CA ILE A 550 -43.41 63.01 68.36
C ILE A 550 -42.86 64.39 68.72
N ARG A 551 -41.93 64.93 67.94
CA ARG A 551 -41.40 66.29 68.13
C ARG A 551 -42.51 67.33 68.05
N ALA A 552 -43.41 67.20 67.07
CA ALA A 552 -44.58 68.07 66.93
C ALA A 552 -45.54 67.96 68.13
N ILE A 553 -45.78 66.74 68.64
CA ILE A 553 -46.60 66.51 69.84
C ILE A 553 -45.93 67.12 71.08
N ALA A 554 -44.61 66.94 71.24
CA ALA A 554 -43.85 67.52 72.35
C ALA A 554 -43.87 69.05 72.31
N GLU A 555 -43.75 69.66 71.13
CA GLU A 555 -43.86 71.11 70.94
C GLU A 555 -45.27 71.63 71.25
N GLN A 556 -46.31 70.93 70.79
CA GLN A 556 -47.71 71.24 71.16
C GLN A 556 -47.94 71.10 72.67
N THR A 557 -47.39 70.05 73.29
CA THR A 557 -47.49 69.80 74.74
C THR A 557 -46.78 70.90 75.54
N ASN A 558 -45.61 71.34 75.07
CA ASN A 558 -44.86 72.44 75.65
C ASN A 558 -45.63 73.78 75.58
N LEU A 559 -46.30 74.06 74.45
CA LEU A 559 -47.16 75.24 74.28
C LEU A 559 -48.43 75.17 75.15
N LEU A 560 -49.08 74.01 75.23
CA LEU A 560 -50.23 73.78 76.10
C LEU A 560 -49.86 73.95 77.58
N ALA A 561 -48.72 73.39 77.99
CA ALA A 561 -48.20 73.51 79.35
C ALA A 561 -47.82 74.96 79.69
N LEU A 562 -47.23 75.70 78.73
CA LEU A 562 -46.96 77.13 78.89
C LEU A 562 -48.24 77.94 79.09
N ASN A 563 -49.27 77.70 78.28
CA ASN A 563 -50.56 78.37 78.42
C ASN A 563 -51.23 78.04 79.76
N ALA A 564 -51.14 76.78 80.20
CA ALA A 564 -51.65 76.36 81.51
C ALA A 564 -50.87 77.00 82.68
N ALA A 565 -49.55 77.13 82.58
CA ALA A 565 -48.72 77.81 83.58
C ALA A 565 -49.05 79.31 83.67
N ILE A 566 -49.29 79.97 82.53
CA ILE A 566 -49.74 81.38 82.47
C ILE A 566 -51.09 81.55 83.17
N GLU A 567 -52.07 80.68 82.86
CA GLU A 567 -53.41 80.80 83.44
C GLU A 567 -53.42 80.42 84.93
N ALA A 568 -52.58 79.46 85.35
CA ALA A 568 -52.36 79.12 86.75
C ALA A 568 -51.73 80.28 87.54
N ALA A 569 -50.78 81.01 86.95
CA ALA A 569 -50.22 82.24 87.54
C ALA A 569 -51.27 83.36 87.64
N ARG A 570 -52.21 83.42 86.70
CA ARG A 570 -53.33 84.37 86.66
C ARG A 570 -54.37 84.12 87.77
N ALA A 571 -54.53 82.87 88.20
CA ALA A 571 -55.43 82.46 89.29
C ALA A 571 -54.86 82.70 90.71
N GLY A 572 -53.64 83.22 90.84
CA GLY A 572 -53.01 83.56 92.12
C GLY A 572 -52.78 82.36 93.05
N GLU A 573 -53.03 82.51 94.36
CA GLU A 573 -52.80 81.46 95.38
C GLU A 573 -53.59 80.16 95.11
N GLN A 574 -54.75 80.23 94.45
CA GLN A 574 -55.57 79.05 94.12
C GLN A 574 -55.00 78.21 92.96
N GLY A 575 -54.15 78.80 92.11
CA GLY A 575 -53.55 78.14 90.94
C GLY A 575 -52.19 77.49 91.20
N ARG A 576 -51.63 77.62 92.41
CA ARG A 576 -50.24 77.27 92.72
C ARG A 576 -49.91 75.79 92.50
N GLY A 577 -50.84 74.88 92.83
CA GLY A 577 -50.68 73.45 92.57
C GLY A 577 -50.70 73.10 91.07
N PHE A 578 -51.54 73.78 90.29
CA PHE A 578 -51.61 73.61 88.84
C PHE A 578 -50.38 74.19 88.12
N ALA A 579 -49.82 75.30 88.61
CA ALA A 579 -48.60 75.89 88.06
C ALA A 579 -47.41 74.92 88.14
N VAL A 580 -47.23 74.24 89.27
CA VAL A 580 -46.14 73.26 89.45
C VAL A 580 -46.29 72.08 88.49
N VAL A 581 -47.51 71.55 88.31
CA VAL A 581 -47.77 70.47 87.37
C VAL A 581 -47.55 70.93 85.92
N ALA A 582 -47.98 72.15 85.58
CA ALA A 582 -47.76 72.72 84.25
C ALA A 582 -46.27 72.92 83.93
N ASP A 583 -45.46 73.40 84.88
CA ASP A 583 -44.01 73.53 84.71
C ASP A 583 -43.31 72.16 84.59
N GLU A 584 -43.77 71.13 85.33
CA GLU A 584 -43.23 69.77 85.21
C GLU A 584 -43.58 69.13 83.85
N VAL A 585 -44.82 69.32 83.36
CA VAL A 585 -45.22 68.89 82.01
C VAL A 585 -44.42 69.63 80.94
N ARG A 586 -44.15 70.92 81.13
CA ARG A 586 -43.33 71.71 80.21
C ARG A 586 -41.89 71.19 80.16
N ASN A 587 -41.29 70.92 81.32
CA ASN A 587 -39.94 70.33 81.41
C ASN A 587 -39.89 68.93 80.77
N LEU A 588 -40.91 68.10 80.98
CA LEU A 588 -41.02 66.79 80.34
C LEU A 588 -41.16 66.91 78.81
N ALA A 589 -41.92 67.88 78.31
CA ALA A 589 -42.07 68.15 76.89
C ALA A 589 -40.75 68.63 76.26
N GLN A 590 -39.99 69.51 76.95
CA GLN A 590 -38.66 69.94 76.52
C GLN A 590 -37.65 68.79 76.49
N LYS A 591 -37.61 67.95 77.53
CA LYS A 591 -36.78 66.73 77.55
C LYS A 591 -37.16 65.76 76.44
N THR A 592 -38.45 65.61 76.16
CA THR A 592 -38.95 64.80 75.04
C THR A 592 -38.46 65.34 73.71
N GLN A 593 -38.55 66.66 73.49
CA GLN A 593 -38.09 67.32 72.27
C GLN A 593 -36.57 67.13 72.07
N GLN A 594 -35.77 67.32 73.13
CA GLN A 594 -34.33 67.09 73.09
C GLN A 594 -34.00 65.62 72.77
N ALA A 595 -34.63 64.66 73.45
CA ALA A 595 -34.42 63.25 73.18
C ALA A 595 -34.81 62.86 71.75
N THR A 596 -35.91 63.41 71.21
CA THR A 596 -36.28 63.18 69.80
C THR A 596 -35.27 63.75 68.81
N GLU A 597 -34.63 64.87 69.13
CA GLU A 597 -33.58 65.48 68.31
C GLU A 597 -32.29 64.64 68.31
N GLU A 598 -31.88 64.13 69.47
CA GLU A 598 -30.76 63.19 69.60
C GLU A 598 -31.03 61.89 68.82
N ILE A 599 -32.24 61.32 68.92
CA ILE A 599 -32.61 60.13 68.13
C ILE A 599 -32.66 60.46 66.63
N GLN A 600 -33.18 61.62 66.25
CA GLN A 600 -33.20 62.04 64.84
C GLN A 600 -31.79 62.12 64.25
N GLN A 601 -30.80 62.64 64.99
CA GLN A 601 -29.41 62.64 64.56
C GLN A 601 -28.85 61.22 64.39
N MET A 602 -29.16 60.30 65.32
CA MET A 602 -28.75 58.90 65.20
C MET A 602 -29.38 58.23 63.96
N ILE A 603 -30.65 58.51 63.67
CA ILE A 603 -31.33 57.97 62.47
C ILE A 603 -30.73 58.55 61.19
N GLN A 604 -30.36 59.82 61.15
CA GLN A 604 -29.67 60.42 60.00
C GLN A 604 -28.30 59.77 59.77
N GLN A 605 -27.52 59.53 60.82
CA GLN A 605 -26.25 58.80 60.73
C GLN A 605 -26.48 57.36 60.23
N LEU A 606 -27.51 56.68 60.73
CA LEU A 606 -27.84 55.32 60.30
C LEU A 606 -28.27 55.29 58.83
N GLN A 607 -29.09 56.24 58.37
CA GLN A 607 -29.47 56.37 56.96
C GLN A 607 -28.24 56.61 56.06
N GLN A 608 -27.32 57.48 56.48
CA GLN A 608 -26.08 57.73 55.74
C GLN A 608 -25.21 56.47 55.68
N GLY A 609 -25.00 55.79 56.81
CA GLY A 609 -24.27 54.53 56.87
C GLY A 609 -24.90 53.44 56.00
N THR A 610 -26.22 53.36 55.97
CA THR A 610 -26.96 52.40 55.14
C THR A 610 -26.75 52.68 53.64
N ARG A 611 -26.74 53.95 53.21
CA ARG A 611 -26.43 54.33 51.81
C ARG A 611 -25.00 53.97 51.42
N ASP A 612 -24.05 54.20 52.31
CA ASP A 612 -22.65 53.87 52.04
C ASP A 612 -22.45 52.34 51.94
N VAL A 613 -23.16 51.54 52.76
CA VAL A 613 -23.17 50.07 52.65
C VAL A 613 -23.74 49.61 51.30
N VAL A 614 -24.87 50.18 50.84
CA VAL A 614 -25.44 49.84 49.52
C VAL A 614 -24.43 50.10 48.40
N ARG A 615 -23.76 51.26 48.42
CA ARG A 615 -22.74 51.60 47.40
C ARG A 615 -21.60 50.57 47.36
N VAL A 616 -21.11 50.14 48.52
CA VAL A 616 -20.05 49.12 48.61
C VAL A 616 -20.54 47.76 48.10
N MET A 617 -21.80 47.40 48.36
CA MET A 617 -22.39 46.16 47.86
C MET A 617 -22.58 46.18 46.35
N GLU A 618 -23.02 47.30 45.76
CA GLU A 618 -23.14 47.46 44.30
C GLU A 618 -21.77 47.36 43.61
N ASP A 619 -20.73 47.99 44.15
CA ASP A 619 -19.34 47.85 43.65
C ASP A 619 -18.83 46.41 43.78
N SER A 620 -19.16 45.74 44.90
CA SER A 620 -18.80 44.33 45.12
C SER A 620 -19.49 43.42 44.10
N GLN A 621 -20.76 43.67 43.78
CA GLN A 621 -21.48 42.93 42.75
C GLN A 621 -20.84 43.11 41.37
N GLY A 622 -20.46 44.34 41.00
CA GLY A 622 -19.74 44.60 39.75
C GLY A 622 -18.39 43.87 39.66
N LYS A 623 -17.63 43.80 40.77
CA LYS A 623 -16.37 43.05 40.84
C LYS A 623 -16.56 41.54 40.70
N THR A 624 -17.63 41.00 41.29
CA THR A 624 -18.00 39.59 41.19
C THR A 624 -18.34 39.22 39.74
N ASP A 625 -19.10 40.06 39.01
CA ASP A 625 -19.37 39.86 37.57
C ASP A 625 -18.10 39.83 36.73
N ILE A 626 -17.15 40.74 36.98
CA ILE A 626 -15.85 40.75 36.31
C ILE A 626 -15.08 39.45 36.58
N SER A 627 -15.15 38.94 37.81
CA SER A 627 -14.46 37.69 38.18
C SER A 627 -15.07 36.46 37.50
N VAL A 628 -16.39 36.42 37.31
CA VAL A 628 -17.05 35.38 36.49
C VAL A 628 -16.55 35.44 35.04
N GLN A 629 -16.48 36.64 34.44
CA GLN A 629 -15.97 36.80 33.08
C GLN A 629 -14.50 36.38 32.94
N GLN A 630 -13.67 36.65 33.95
CA GLN A 630 -12.26 36.22 33.97
C GLN A 630 -12.15 34.70 34.11
N ALA A 631 -12.97 34.07 34.95
CA ALA A 631 -13.04 32.61 35.06
C ALA A 631 -13.43 31.97 33.73
N ALA A 632 -14.42 32.53 33.01
CA ALA A 632 -14.82 32.05 31.69
C ALA A 632 -13.65 32.11 30.68
N LYS A 633 -12.91 33.22 30.63
CA LYS A 633 -11.72 33.35 29.76
C LYS A 633 -10.61 32.35 30.11
N ALA A 634 -10.41 32.07 31.41
CA ALA A 634 -9.46 31.06 31.85
C ALA A 634 -9.89 29.64 31.43
N ALA A 635 -11.19 29.35 31.49
CA ALA A 635 -11.75 28.10 31.00
C ALA A 635 -11.50 27.92 29.48
N ASP A 636 -11.78 28.94 28.67
CA ASP A 636 -11.54 28.91 27.21
C ASP A 636 -10.06 28.67 26.87
N ALA A 637 -9.14 29.27 27.64
CA ALA A 637 -7.71 29.08 27.48
C ALA A 637 -7.28 27.64 27.81
N LEU A 638 -7.80 27.05 28.89
CA LEU A 638 -7.54 25.66 29.26
C LEU A 638 -8.12 24.67 28.25
N GLU A 639 -9.28 24.96 27.67
CA GLU A 639 -9.87 24.17 26.60
C GLU A 639 -9.03 24.23 25.30
N SER A 640 -8.42 25.39 25.03
CA SER A 640 -7.50 25.53 23.91
C SER A 640 -6.19 24.78 24.13
N ILE A 641 -5.70 24.74 25.37
CA ILE A 641 -4.52 23.93 25.76
C ILE A 641 -4.81 22.44 25.58
N THR A 642 -5.94 21.93 26.07
CA THR A 642 -6.31 20.51 25.91
C THR A 642 -6.41 20.11 24.43
N ARG A 643 -7.02 20.95 23.58
CA ARG A 643 -6.99 20.72 22.11
C ARG A 643 -5.58 20.65 21.54
N ALA A 644 -4.70 21.60 21.90
CA ALA A 644 -3.32 21.61 21.42
C ALA A 644 -2.51 20.38 21.90
N VAL A 645 -2.72 19.96 23.14
CA VAL A 645 -2.09 18.79 23.72
C VAL A 645 -2.56 17.50 23.05
N SER A 646 -3.84 17.40 22.68
CA SER A 646 -4.37 16.28 21.89
C SER A 646 -3.62 16.14 20.56
N VAL A 647 -3.42 17.26 19.84
CA VAL A 647 -2.66 17.26 18.58
C VAL A 647 -1.22 16.81 18.80
N ILE A 648 -0.57 17.26 19.88
CA ILE A 648 0.80 16.83 20.22
C ILE A 648 0.86 15.31 20.48
N ASN A 649 -0.15 14.75 21.14
CA ASN A 649 -0.23 13.31 21.41
C ASN A 649 -0.38 12.50 20.11
N ASP A 650 -1.23 12.95 19.20
CA ASP A 650 -1.42 12.34 17.88
C ASP A 650 -0.12 12.40 17.06
N MET A 651 0.56 13.55 17.06
CA MET A 651 1.85 13.72 16.39
C MET A 651 2.92 12.78 16.95
N ASN A 652 3.00 12.63 18.26
CA ASN A 652 3.97 11.72 18.89
C ASN A 652 3.68 10.25 18.54
N THR A 653 2.42 9.86 18.43
CA THR A 653 2.03 8.51 17.99
C THR A 653 2.48 8.25 16.54
N GLN A 654 2.34 9.24 15.66
CA GLN A 654 2.82 9.17 14.28
C GLN A 654 4.35 9.11 14.21
N ILE A 655 5.06 9.93 15.00
CA ILE A 655 6.53 9.91 15.06
C ILE A 655 7.04 8.55 15.54
N ALA A 656 6.41 7.95 16.56
CA ALA A 656 6.77 6.63 17.04
C ALA A 656 6.60 5.56 15.95
N SER A 657 5.46 5.58 15.24
CA SER A 657 5.18 4.65 14.14
C SER A 657 6.18 4.81 12.99
N ALA A 658 6.49 6.06 12.60
CA ALA A 658 7.46 6.34 11.54
C ALA A 658 8.88 5.90 11.92
N ALA A 659 9.25 6.03 13.20
CA ALA A 659 10.53 5.58 13.71
C ALA A 659 10.64 4.03 13.76
N GLU A 660 9.55 3.33 14.08
CA GLU A 660 9.49 1.87 13.97
C GLU A 660 9.64 1.40 12.51
N GLU A 661 8.99 2.09 11.57
CA GLU A 661 9.15 1.82 10.14
C GLU A 661 10.59 2.06 9.66
N GLN A 662 11.22 3.16 10.09
CA GLN A 662 12.63 3.42 9.82
C GLN A 662 13.55 2.32 10.38
N SER A 663 13.26 1.80 11.57
CA SER A 663 14.03 0.68 12.14
C SER A 663 13.90 -0.59 11.29
N ALA A 664 12.71 -0.90 10.78
CA ALA A 664 12.49 -2.05 9.91
C ALA A 664 13.25 -1.90 8.57
N VAL A 665 13.16 -0.72 7.95
CA VAL A 665 13.90 -0.42 6.72
C VAL A 665 15.42 -0.50 6.94
N ALA A 666 15.93 -0.03 8.08
CA ALA A 666 17.34 -0.15 8.41
C ALA A 666 17.78 -1.62 8.55
N GLU A 667 16.93 -2.49 9.13
CA GLU A 667 17.22 -3.92 9.21
C GLU A 667 17.26 -4.59 7.83
N ASP A 668 16.37 -4.20 6.92
CA ASP A 668 16.40 -4.67 5.52
C ASP A 668 17.65 -4.20 4.78
N ILE A 669 18.07 -2.94 4.99
CA ILE A 669 19.33 -2.43 4.44
C ILE A 669 20.49 -3.24 4.99
N ASN A 670 20.52 -3.54 6.30
CA ASN A 670 21.58 -4.34 6.91
C ASN A 670 21.69 -5.74 6.26
N ARG A 671 20.55 -6.40 6.00
CA ARG A 671 20.52 -7.68 5.27
C ARG A 671 21.10 -7.55 3.86
N ASN A 672 20.74 -6.49 3.15
CA ASN A 672 21.27 -6.23 1.81
C ASN A 672 22.78 -5.97 1.83
N VAL A 673 23.29 -5.24 2.82
CA VAL A 673 24.72 -4.97 3.00
C VAL A 673 25.50 -6.27 3.23
N ILE A 674 24.97 -7.19 4.05
CA ILE A 674 25.55 -8.53 4.25
C ILE A 674 25.60 -9.31 2.94
N ASN A 675 24.51 -9.30 2.15
CA ASN A 675 24.48 -9.97 0.85
C ASN A 675 25.49 -9.39 -0.14
N ILE A 676 25.63 -8.05 -0.18
CA ILE A 676 26.64 -7.39 -1.03
C ILE A 676 28.05 -7.80 -0.59
N GLY A 677 28.30 -7.90 0.72
CA GLY A 677 29.57 -8.43 1.26
C GLY A 677 29.82 -9.88 0.86
N GLN A 678 28.80 -10.73 0.79
CA GLN A 678 28.97 -12.09 0.29
C GLN A 678 29.33 -12.10 -1.20
N VAL A 679 28.60 -11.35 -2.03
CA VAL A 679 28.84 -11.27 -3.48
C VAL A 679 30.24 -10.71 -3.77
N ALA A 680 30.66 -9.68 -3.06
CA ALA A 680 32.00 -9.13 -3.26
C ALA A 680 33.11 -10.14 -2.85
N ASN A 681 32.89 -10.99 -1.84
CA ASN A 681 33.79 -12.12 -1.55
C ASN A 681 33.82 -13.17 -2.68
N GLU A 682 32.67 -13.48 -3.28
CA GLU A 682 32.61 -14.39 -4.44
C GLU A 682 33.37 -13.81 -5.64
N VAL A 683 33.28 -12.50 -5.87
CA VAL A 683 34.05 -11.79 -6.92
C VAL A 683 35.55 -11.83 -6.63
N ALA A 684 35.98 -11.66 -5.37
CA ALA A 684 37.39 -11.84 -5.01
C ALA A 684 37.88 -13.27 -5.28
N GLY A 685 37.06 -14.28 -4.95
CA GLY A 685 37.35 -15.68 -5.26
C GLY A 685 37.51 -15.92 -6.76
N GLY A 686 36.56 -15.44 -7.57
CA GLY A 686 36.63 -15.56 -9.04
C GLY A 686 37.81 -14.81 -9.65
N ALA A 687 38.22 -13.68 -9.06
CA ALA A 687 39.42 -12.96 -9.47
C ALA A 687 40.70 -13.76 -9.14
N ASP A 688 40.77 -14.40 -7.97
CA ASP A 688 41.91 -15.25 -7.59
C ASP A 688 42.03 -16.47 -8.53
N GLU A 689 40.92 -17.15 -8.81
CA GLU A 689 40.85 -18.24 -9.80
C GLU A 689 41.30 -17.79 -11.19
N SER A 690 40.84 -16.61 -11.64
CA SER A 690 41.24 -16.03 -12.93
C SER A 690 42.73 -15.72 -12.99
N SER A 691 43.30 -15.20 -11.90
CA SER A 691 44.74 -14.93 -11.80
C SER A 691 45.56 -16.23 -11.89
N SER A 692 45.13 -17.27 -11.17
CA SER A 692 45.74 -18.60 -11.19
C SER A 692 45.67 -19.25 -12.59
N ALA A 693 44.50 -19.24 -13.22
CA ALA A 693 44.30 -19.76 -14.57
C ALA A 693 45.16 -19.02 -15.61
N SER A 694 45.25 -17.69 -15.51
CA SER A 694 46.16 -16.89 -16.35
C SER A 694 47.63 -17.28 -16.15
N ALA A 695 48.07 -17.52 -14.91
CA ALA A 695 49.44 -17.95 -14.64
C ALA A 695 49.74 -19.33 -15.26
N GLU A 696 48.79 -20.27 -15.22
CA GLU A 696 48.91 -21.56 -15.90
C GLU A 696 48.95 -21.42 -17.42
N LEU A 697 48.11 -20.56 -18.01
CA LEU A 697 48.12 -20.29 -19.46
C LEU A 697 49.44 -19.68 -19.92
N THR A 698 50.01 -18.74 -19.17
CA THR A 698 51.33 -18.18 -19.45
C THR A 698 52.40 -19.27 -19.44
N LYS A 699 52.39 -20.16 -18.43
CA LYS A 699 53.32 -21.29 -18.34
C LYS A 699 53.16 -22.27 -19.51
N LEU A 700 51.92 -22.55 -19.93
CA LEU A 700 51.63 -23.42 -21.07
C LEU A 700 52.07 -22.77 -22.39
N ALA A 701 51.84 -21.47 -22.56
CA ALA A 701 52.32 -20.70 -23.71
C ALA A 701 53.85 -20.70 -23.79
N GLU A 702 54.56 -20.52 -22.67
CA GLU A 702 56.02 -20.65 -22.63
C GLU A 702 56.51 -22.05 -22.98
N GLN A 703 55.80 -23.09 -22.53
CA GLN A 703 56.12 -24.48 -22.88
C GLN A 703 55.91 -24.75 -24.37
N GLN A 704 54.80 -24.30 -24.95
CA GLN A 704 54.55 -24.41 -26.39
C GLN A 704 55.58 -23.63 -27.19
N ARG A 705 55.93 -22.42 -26.77
CA ARG A 705 56.98 -21.61 -27.39
C ARG A 705 58.33 -22.35 -27.38
N ARG A 706 58.68 -23.01 -26.29
CA ARG A 706 59.90 -23.84 -26.19
C ARG A 706 59.87 -25.05 -27.14
N LEU A 707 58.74 -25.75 -27.23
CA LEU A 707 58.56 -26.88 -28.14
C LEU A 707 58.65 -26.45 -29.61
N ILE A 708 58.10 -25.29 -29.95
CA ILE A 708 58.08 -24.78 -31.31
C ILE A 708 59.43 -24.19 -31.72
N ASN A 709 60.18 -23.60 -30.79
CA ASN A 709 61.55 -23.11 -31.02
C ASN A 709 62.56 -24.24 -31.33
N GLN A 710 62.15 -25.51 -31.24
CA GLN A 710 62.94 -26.64 -31.75
C GLN A 710 62.96 -26.70 -33.28
N PHE A 711 62.03 -26.01 -33.94
CA PHE A 711 62.01 -25.88 -35.39
C PHE A 711 62.67 -24.57 -35.80
N ARG A 712 63.66 -24.65 -36.69
CA ARG A 712 64.29 -23.46 -37.29
C ARG A 712 63.49 -23.07 -38.52
N VAL A 713 62.78 -21.95 -38.45
CA VAL A 713 61.83 -21.47 -39.47
C VAL A 713 62.40 -20.26 -40.21
#